data_AF-A0AA88HHC2-F1
#
_entry.id   AF-A0AA88HHC2-F1
#
_cell.length_a   1.000
_cell.length_b   1.000
_cell.length_c   1.000
_cell.angle_alpha   90.00
_cell.angle_beta   90.00
_cell.angle_gamma   90.00
#
_symmetry.space_group_name_H-M   'P 1'
#
loop_
_entity.id
_entity.type
_entity.pdbx_description
1 polymer ?
#
loop_
_entity_poly.entity_id
_entity_poly.type
_entity_poly.pdbx_seq_one_letter_code
_entity_poly.pdbx_strand_id
1 'polypeptide(L)'
;MYVIQVEKRRKCFNLLVLFIISICFVSVLNAQKNNQRQWGRGRVNKRGNSSVEFDRTRVLCQNVHLDYHKILSLSWSADSKYLVMEIIAATKGYFMLGFTNDATTTLGADFLIAWVDSVGVHLEDRHSSGIDQALLDVSQDLELLSGWENATHTVIRFRRALNTCDPQDYKITNSTVRVLYAYSSQDPSSSDFLPLAYHSADFRDHKSLLLVGRPKKIQKTQDLRLWELRNNNVSIPNGEESLFWCKIFSLPRLEKRSHVVGWEPVFSHGGQQHSVHHMRIYECHGDHQAFDAIAKTPGAKCYEPDNQPLFFNCNSVVAAWTTGSEGFYFPLEAGYPLDPVNGPLHFMLETHFDKPSTNRYSLDGTGIRMIYTPILRPHDAGLLSLGMDVTWKHLIPPGQKRVLSQAHCIADCTEKGLPPPGVNVFAVMGHTHLLGREVRLRHIRGNKELSPILVDDAYDVGYQEFHELKSPARILPGDHLISECVYNSESRSTLTIGGLSTRHEMCLLYALYWPRTHLSICYSSGDLSTALRSMGVDQYRGAGNDIVIEAPVELAGMTLEDRLKTVNWMESFEDFQRISIQGPFNPLCWAHGSPNEMGSLYRSYPPNVSESVDTPKRCDKPPRRMINVPLQPVTPTATTNRYNKDSAKEFFEEETNILQQDKSDVVDDFHRNGIIYRNQFERWGPRQELSDYYDNNLSSFRTSSATPMQGFLCCPYVGLTVILVLMFIAR
;
A
#
# COMPACT_ATOMS: atom_id res chain seq x y z
N MET A 1 78.83 16.15 -31.68
CA MET A 1 78.56 15.05 -30.72
C MET A 1 77.13 15.01 -30.14
N TYR A 2 76.42 16.13 -29.96
CA TYR A 2 75.08 16.12 -29.33
C TYR A 2 74.00 15.32 -30.09
N VAL A 3 74.02 15.33 -31.44
CA VAL A 3 72.98 14.69 -32.26
C VAL A 3 72.95 13.15 -32.14
N ILE A 4 74.12 12.51 -31.95
CA ILE A 4 74.24 11.04 -31.87
C ILE A 4 73.70 10.48 -30.54
N GLN A 5 73.66 11.28 -29.47
CA GLN A 5 73.05 10.86 -28.20
C GLN A 5 71.51 10.90 -28.23
N VAL A 6 70.91 11.82 -29.00
CA VAL A 6 69.45 11.98 -29.07
C VAL A 6 68.81 10.80 -29.82
N GLU A 7 69.39 10.37 -30.95
CA GLU A 7 68.89 9.19 -31.68
C GLU A 7 69.02 7.88 -30.88
N LYS A 8 70.11 7.70 -30.12
CA LYS A 8 70.27 6.51 -29.27
C LYS A 8 69.20 6.46 -28.16
N ARG A 9 68.87 7.60 -27.53
CA ARG A 9 67.79 7.66 -26.53
C ARG A 9 66.41 7.39 -27.14
N ARG A 10 66.11 7.92 -28.33
CA ARG A 10 64.83 7.71 -29.01
C ARG A 10 64.63 6.25 -29.46
N LYS A 11 65.69 5.58 -29.92
CA LYS A 11 65.67 4.14 -30.24
C LYS A 11 65.52 3.26 -29.00
N CYS A 12 66.17 3.60 -27.88
CA CYS A 12 65.97 2.87 -26.61
C CYS A 12 64.55 3.04 -26.05
N PHE A 13 63.96 4.24 -26.12
CA PHE A 13 62.60 4.48 -25.65
C PHE A 13 61.56 3.69 -26.46
N ASN A 14 61.69 3.66 -27.80
CA ASN A 14 60.79 2.88 -28.64
C ASN A 14 60.97 1.35 -28.47
N LEU A 15 62.19 0.85 -28.21
CA LEU A 15 62.39 -0.56 -27.84
C LEU A 15 61.74 -0.87 -26.48
N LEU A 16 61.87 0.02 -25.48
CA LEU A 16 61.28 -0.18 -24.16
C LEU A 16 59.75 -0.24 -24.23
N VAL A 17 59.11 0.65 -25.00
CA VAL A 17 57.66 0.64 -25.21
C VAL A 17 57.20 -0.64 -25.94
N LEU A 18 57.92 -1.09 -26.97
CA LEU A 18 57.60 -2.36 -27.65
C LEU A 18 57.80 -3.59 -26.73
N PHE A 19 58.82 -3.57 -25.86
CA PHE A 19 59.07 -4.65 -24.91
C PHE A 19 57.98 -4.72 -23.83
N ILE A 20 57.54 -3.58 -23.29
CA ILE A 20 56.42 -3.49 -22.33
C ILE A 20 55.10 -3.95 -22.97
N ILE A 21 54.79 -3.51 -24.20
CA ILE A 21 53.59 -3.96 -24.92
C ILE A 21 53.63 -5.49 -25.16
N SER A 22 54.80 -6.05 -25.49
CA SER A 22 54.97 -7.50 -25.68
C SER A 22 54.80 -8.29 -24.38
N ILE A 23 55.33 -7.80 -23.25
CA ILE A 23 55.12 -8.41 -21.92
C ILE A 23 53.64 -8.36 -21.51
N CYS A 24 52.94 -7.25 -21.76
CA CYS A 24 51.51 -7.15 -21.49
C CYS A 24 50.69 -8.14 -22.35
N PHE A 25 51.02 -8.28 -23.64
CA PHE A 25 50.33 -9.25 -24.52
C PHE A 25 50.57 -10.71 -24.10
N VAL A 26 51.81 -11.07 -23.72
CA VAL A 26 52.12 -12.42 -23.22
C VAL A 26 51.45 -12.70 -21.87
N SER A 27 51.32 -11.69 -21.01
CA SER A 27 50.62 -11.80 -19.73
C SER A 27 49.11 -12.03 -19.91
N VAL A 28 48.47 -11.30 -20.82
CA VAL A 28 47.03 -11.47 -21.15
C VAL A 28 46.77 -12.82 -21.83
N LEU A 29 47.65 -13.28 -22.73
CA LEU A 29 47.51 -14.58 -23.39
C LEU A 29 47.76 -15.77 -22.44
N ASN A 30 48.64 -15.65 -21.45
CA ASN A 30 48.79 -16.69 -20.42
C ASN A 30 47.63 -16.69 -19.41
N ALA A 31 47.07 -15.52 -19.07
CA ALA A 31 45.87 -15.44 -18.24
C ALA A 31 44.64 -16.10 -18.91
N GLN A 32 44.48 -15.97 -20.23
CA GLN A 32 43.40 -16.67 -20.96
C GLN A 32 43.64 -18.17 -21.17
N LYS A 33 44.87 -18.69 -21.09
CA LYS A 33 45.15 -20.12 -21.30
C LYS A 33 45.00 -21.01 -20.07
N ASN A 34 45.16 -20.47 -18.86
CA ASN A 34 45.07 -21.26 -17.62
C ASN A 34 43.63 -21.45 -17.07
N ASN A 35 42.61 -20.78 -17.64
CA ASN A 35 41.23 -20.89 -17.17
C ASN A 35 40.32 -21.83 -18.00
N GLN A 36 40.90 -22.62 -18.91
CA GLN A 36 40.22 -23.73 -19.58
C GLN A 36 41.01 -25.04 -19.48
N ARG A 37 40.98 -25.69 -18.29
CA ARG A 37 41.06 -27.15 -18.09
C ARG A 37 41.08 -27.50 -16.60
N GLN A 38 39.90 -27.63 -15.99
CA GLN A 38 39.66 -28.62 -14.92
C GLN A 38 38.14 -28.79 -14.70
N TRP A 39 37.60 -29.90 -15.19
CA TRP A 39 36.26 -30.40 -14.87
C TRP A 39 36.42 -31.85 -14.41
N GLY A 40 36.09 -32.15 -13.14
CA GLY A 40 36.37 -33.48 -12.59
C GLY A 40 35.96 -33.73 -11.14
N ARG A 41 34.68 -34.06 -10.94
CA ARG A 41 34.13 -34.88 -9.81
C ARG A 41 34.52 -34.50 -8.36
N GLY A 42 33.69 -33.68 -7.71
CA GLY A 42 33.55 -33.67 -6.24
C GLY A 42 32.54 -34.72 -5.76
N ARG A 43 32.93 -35.61 -4.83
CA ARG A 43 32.03 -36.58 -4.17
C ARG A 43 31.16 -35.89 -3.12
N VAL A 44 29.91 -36.33 -2.99
CA VAL A 44 29.06 -36.04 -1.83
C VAL A 44 29.68 -36.66 -0.57
N ASN A 45 30.07 -35.82 0.39
CA ASN A 45 30.32 -36.23 1.77
C ASN A 45 29.20 -35.70 2.66
N LYS A 46 28.38 -36.61 3.20
CA LYS A 46 27.41 -36.28 4.24
C LYS A 46 28.13 -35.99 5.56
N ARG A 47 27.96 -34.79 6.13
CA ARG A 47 27.53 -34.57 7.54
C ARG A 47 27.60 -33.08 7.93
N GLY A 48 26.48 -32.57 8.43
CA GLY A 48 26.48 -31.64 9.58
C GLY A 48 26.92 -30.20 9.34
N ASN A 49 26.12 -29.41 8.61
CA ASN A 49 25.73 -28.09 9.14
C ASN A 49 24.41 -27.62 8.51
N SER A 50 23.58 -26.93 9.29
CA SER A 50 22.24 -26.51 8.90
C SER A 50 22.27 -25.23 8.05
N SER A 51 22.42 -25.36 6.74
CA SER A 51 22.05 -24.31 5.78
C SER A 51 20.62 -24.55 5.30
N VAL A 52 19.72 -23.58 5.52
CA VAL A 52 18.39 -23.59 4.90
C VAL A 52 18.59 -23.55 3.38
N GLU A 53 18.12 -24.60 2.70
CA GLU A 53 18.23 -24.74 1.25
C GLU A 53 17.36 -23.66 0.58
N PHE A 54 17.98 -22.80 -0.23
CA PHE A 54 17.36 -21.54 -0.65
C PHE A 54 16.43 -21.74 -1.85
N ASP A 55 15.13 -21.57 -1.63
CA ASP A 55 14.13 -21.95 -2.62
C ASP A 55 13.92 -20.92 -3.74
N ARG A 56 14.54 -21.17 -4.90
CA ARG A 56 14.25 -20.45 -6.16
C ARG A 56 12.81 -20.65 -6.65
N THR A 57 12.10 -21.67 -6.15
CA THR A 57 10.72 -21.99 -6.53
C THR A 57 9.65 -21.35 -5.64
N ARG A 58 10.04 -20.44 -4.72
CA ARG A 58 9.12 -19.76 -3.81
C ARG A 58 7.89 -19.23 -4.56
N VAL A 59 6.72 -19.71 -4.12
CA VAL A 59 5.42 -19.34 -4.69
C VAL A 59 5.13 -17.87 -4.37
N LEU A 60 4.81 -17.11 -5.41
CA LEU A 60 4.37 -15.72 -5.28
C LEU A 60 2.87 -15.72 -5.02
N CYS A 61 2.48 -15.27 -3.83
CA CYS A 61 1.10 -15.37 -3.35
C CYS A 61 0.25 -14.14 -3.70
N GLN A 62 0.90 -13.03 -4.02
CA GLN A 62 0.26 -11.76 -4.40
C GLN A 62 0.62 -11.41 -5.86
N ASN A 63 -0.31 -10.77 -6.56
CA ASN A 63 -0.14 -10.25 -7.91
C ASN A 63 -1.01 -9.01 -8.11
N VAL A 64 -0.52 -8.09 -8.96
CA VAL A 64 -1.23 -6.88 -9.37
C VAL A 64 -0.69 -6.41 -10.74
N HIS A 65 -1.55 -5.81 -11.56
CA HIS A 65 -1.07 -4.95 -12.65
C HIS A 65 -0.80 -3.56 -12.09
N LEU A 66 0.36 -2.99 -12.40
CA LEU A 66 0.74 -1.67 -11.89
C LEU A 66 0.02 -0.58 -12.69
N ASP A 67 0.08 -0.64 -14.02
CA ASP A 67 -0.54 0.30 -14.94
C ASP A 67 -1.95 -0.11 -15.41
N TYR A 68 -2.71 0.87 -15.91
CA TYR A 68 -4.07 0.67 -16.46
C TYR A 68 -4.09 -0.18 -17.75
N HIS A 69 -3.03 -0.11 -18.57
CA HIS A 69 -2.91 -0.88 -19.81
C HIS A 69 -2.47 -2.34 -19.58
N LYS A 70 -2.11 -2.70 -18.34
CA LYS A 70 -1.63 -4.01 -17.91
C LYS A 70 -0.33 -4.45 -18.58
N ILE A 71 0.51 -3.48 -18.97
CA ILE A 71 1.83 -3.70 -19.55
C ILE A 71 2.81 -4.24 -18.51
N LEU A 72 2.72 -3.76 -17.26
CA LEU A 72 3.61 -4.11 -16.17
C LEU A 72 2.85 -4.83 -15.05
N SER A 73 3.22 -6.08 -14.80
CA SER A 73 2.60 -6.93 -13.78
C SER A 73 3.63 -7.29 -12.70
N LEU A 74 3.32 -6.98 -11.44
CA LEU A 74 4.13 -7.29 -10.28
C LEU A 74 3.50 -8.44 -9.50
N SER A 75 4.26 -9.51 -9.28
CA SER A 75 3.92 -10.61 -8.38
C SER A 75 4.95 -10.70 -7.25
N TRP A 76 4.51 -10.97 -6.02
CA TRP A 76 5.42 -10.99 -4.87
C TRP A 76 5.02 -11.93 -3.74
N SER A 77 5.97 -12.15 -2.83
CA SER A 77 5.73 -12.71 -1.49
C SER A 77 6.77 -12.18 -0.51
N ALA A 78 6.36 -11.90 0.73
CA ALA A 78 7.23 -11.46 1.81
C ALA A 78 7.33 -12.52 2.92
N ASP A 79 8.44 -12.51 3.68
CA ASP A 79 8.55 -13.12 5.01
C ASP A 79 9.02 -12.07 6.03
N SER A 80 9.56 -12.47 7.19
CA SER A 80 10.10 -11.54 8.21
C SER A 80 11.35 -10.78 7.81
N LYS A 81 12.02 -11.14 6.71
CA LYS A 81 13.34 -10.61 6.33
C LYS A 81 13.42 -10.23 4.86
N TYR A 82 12.81 -11.00 3.96
CA TYR A 82 12.94 -10.80 2.51
C TYR A 82 11.59 -10.59 1.83
N LEU A 83 11.62 -9.70 0.83
CA LEU A 83 10.62 -9.57 -0.21
C LEU A 83 11.17 -10.24 -1.49
N VAL A 84 10.41 -11.15 -2.07
CA VAL A 84 10.73 -11.77 -3.37
C VAL A 84 9.70 -11.27 -4.38
N MET A 85 10.19 -10.69 -5.47
CA MET A 85 9.38 -10.07 -6.53
C MET A 85 9.68 -10.70 -7.88
N GLU A 86 8.66 -10.77 -8.73
CA GLU A 86 8.74 -11.05 -10.15
C GLU A 86 7.95 -10.01 -10.90
N ILE A 87 8.58 -9.46 -11.94
CA ILE A 87 7.99 -8.45 -12.81
C ILE A 87 7.90 -9.07 -14.19
N ILE A 88 6.71 -8.95 -14.79
CA ILE A 88 6.43 -9.32 -16.18
C ILE A 88 6.05 -8.01 -16.88
N ALA A 89 6.92 -7.56 -17.78
CA ALA A 89 6.74 -6.35 -18.56
C ALA A 89 6.51 -6.71 -20.03
N ALA A 90 5.46 -6.20 -20.66
CA ALA A 90 5.16 -6.36 -22.09
C ALA A 90 6.04 -5.43 -22.95
N THR A 91 7.35 -5.59 -22.82
CA THR A 91 8.38 -4.82 -23.51
C THR A 91 9.59 -5.69 -23.86
N LYS A 92 10.53 -5.12 -24.61
CA LYS A 92 11.88 -5.65 -24.92
C LYS A 92 12.95 -4.57 -24.69
N GLY A 93 12.80 -3.91 -23.55
CA GLY A 93 13.64 -2.83 -23.07
C GLY A 93 13.64 -2.91 -21.55
N TYR A 94 13.98 -1.81 -20.88
CA TYR A 94 13.95 -1.78 -19.42
C TYR A 94 12.56 -1.55 -18.84
N PHE A 95 12.40 -1.98 -17.59
CA PHE A 95 11.40 -1.44 -16.66
C PHE A 95 12.09 -0.90 -15.41
N MET A 96 11.39 -0.03 -14.69
CA MET A 96 11.83 0.55 -13.42
C MET A 96 10.69 0.46 -12.40
N LEU A 97 11.01 0.13 -11.15
CA LEU A 97 10.12 0.36 -10.00
C LEU A 97 10.80 1.31 -9.02
N GLY A 98 10.02 2.09 -8.29
CA GLY A 98 10.49 2.88 -7.15
C GLY A 98 9.62 2.70 -5.92
N PHE A 99 10.20 2.80 -4.73
CA PHE A 99 9.51 2.70 -3.45
C PHE A 99 9.59 4.04 -2.69
N THR A 100 8.42 4.56 -2.31
CA THR A 100 8.30 5.81 -1.53
C THR A 100 7.07 5.77 -0.61
N ASN A 101 7.00 6.67 0.36
CA ASN A 101 5.78 6.99 1.11
C ASN A 101 5.02 8.20 0.54
N ASP A 102 5.67 9.01 -0.31
CA ASP A 102 5.11 10.19 -0.96
C ASP A 102 5.30 10.08 -2.48
N ALA A 103 4.20 9.99 -3.22
CA ALA A 103 4.22 9.92 -4.69
C ALA A 103 4.16 11.29 -5.38
N THR A 104 4.10 12.40 -4.63
CA THR A 104 4.16 13.76 -5.21
C THR A 104 5.57 14.12 -5.67
N THR A 105 6.58 13.38 -5.22
CA THR A 105 7.99 13.58 -5.52
C THR A 105 8.70 12.24 -5.77
N THR A 106 9.74 12.27 -6.60
CA THR A 106 10.70 11.18 -6.77
C THR A 106 11.90 11.30 -5.82
N LEU A 107 12.05 12.44 -5.14
CA LEU A 107 13.17 12.70 -4.22
C LEU A 107 13.16 11.73 -3.04
N GLY A 108 14.25 11.01 -2.84
CA GLY A 108 14.39 10.02 -1.77
C GLY A 108 13.64 8.70 -2.03
N ALA A 109 13.10 8.49 -3.23
CA ALA A 109 12.63 7.17 -3.64
C ALA A 109 13.83 6.26 -3.96
N ASP A 110 13.79 5.03 -3.45
CA ASP A 110 14.70 3.97 -3.88
C ASP A 110 14.12 3.27 -5.10
N PHE A 111 14.95 3.06 -6.10
CA PHE A 111 14.60 2.63 -7.44
C PHE A 111 15.37 1.36 -7.79
N LEU A 112 14.71 0.46 -8.50
CA LEU A 112 15.39 -0.61 -9.24
C LEU A 112 15.10 -0.46 -10.72
N ILE A 113 16.11 -0.68 -11.54
CA ILE A 113 15.96 -0.84 -12.99
C ILE A 113 16.44 -2.23 -13.39
N ALA A 114 15.76 -2.83 -14.36
CA ALA A 114 16.16 -4.11 -14.91
C ALA A 114 15.79 -4.25 -16.40
N TRP A 115 16.63 -4.95 -17.14
CA TRP A 115 16.46 -5.26 -18.57
C TRP A 115 17.22 -6.54 -18.95
N VAL A 116 17.08 -7.00 -20.19
CA VAL A 116 17.76 -8.20 -20.70
C VAL A 116 18.29 -7.91 -22.09
N ASP A 117 19.60 -8.06 -22.28
CA ASP A 117 20.26 -7.80 -23.56
C ASP A 117 21.12 -9.00 -24.03
N SER A 118 21.96 -8.77 -25.03
CA SER A 118 22.89 -9.79 -25.57
C SER A 118 23.98 -10.27 -24.60
N VAL A 119 24.23 -9.53 -23.52
CA VAL A 119 25.21 -9.85 -22.46
C VAL A 119 24.55 -10.65 -21.34
N GLY A 120 23.31 -10.31 -20.99
CA GLY A 120 22.51 -11.08 -20.04
C GLY A 120 21.38 -10.28 -19.39
N VAL A 121 21.02 -10.68 -18.18
CA VAL A 121 20.03 -9.99 -17.34
C VAL A 121 20.76 -8.94 -16.50
N HIS A 122 20.29 -7.70 -16.56
CA HIS A 122 20.79 -6.61 -15.73
C HIS A 122 19.74 -6.24 -14.69
N LEU A 123 20.20 -5.98 -13.47
CA LEU A 123 19.39 -5.55 -12.33
C LEU A 123 20.29 -4.64 -11.50
N GLU A 124 19.89 -3.38 -11.35
CA GLU A 124 20.67 -2.36 -10.66
C GLU A 124 19.82 -1.71 -9.57
N ASP A 125 20.45 -1.52 -8.41
CA ASP A 125 19.91 -0.76 -7.29
C ASP A 125 20.27 0.72 -7.46
N ARG A 126 19.30 1.60 -7.20
CA ARG A 126 19.38 3.03 -7.50
C ARG A 126 18.61 3.84 -6.46
N HIS A 127 18.91 5.11 -6.37
CA HIS A 127 18.12 6.08 -5.59
C HIS A 127 17.97 7.37 -6.38
N SER A 128 17.02 8.23 -5.97
CA SER A 128 16.94 9.58 -6.51
C SER A 128 17.27 10.65 -5.48
N SER A 129 18.26 11.48 -5.81
CA SER A 129 18.62 12.69 -5.05
C SER A 129 18.01 13.97 -5.65
N GLY A 130 17.04 13.85 -6.56
CA GLY A 130 16.47 14.97 -7.31
C GLY A 130 15.11 14.62 -7.91
N ILE A 131 14.66 15.38 -8.92
CA ILE A 131 13.37 15.14 -9.59
C ILE A 131 13.56 14.25 -10.84
N ASP A 132 14.70 14.38 -11.53
CA ASP A 132 14.83 14.00 -12.94
C ASP A 132 15.82 12.86 -13.23
N GLN A 133 16.47 12.25 -12.23
CA GLN A 133 17.47 11.18 -12.44
C GLN A 133 17.46 10.12 -11.34
N ALA A 134 17.63 8.84 -11.75
CA ALA A 134 17.94 7.71 -10.87
C ALA A 134 19.46 7.43 -10.90
N LEU A 135 20.13 7.72 -9.79
CA LEU A 135 21.57 7.50 -9.61
C LEU A 135 21.84 6.06 -9.22
N LEU A 136 22.95 5.48 -9.70
CA LEU A 136 23.39 4.15 -9.25
C LEU A 136 23.75 4.20 -7.77
N ASP A 137 23.26 3.24 -6.99
CA ASP A 137 23.54 3.18 -5.57
C ASP A 137 24.97 2.67 -5.27
N VAL A 138 25.53 3.12 -4.14
CA VAL A 138 26.87 2.73 -3.67
C VAL A 138 26.85 1.35 -3.01
N SER A 139 25.72 0.99 -2.40
CA SER A 139 25.34 -0.39 -2.11
C SER A 139 24.56 -0.99 -3.29
N GLN A 140 24.34 -2.29 -3.26
CA GLN A 140 23.49 -3.01 -4.22
C GLN A 140 22.84 -4.15 -3.43
N ASP A 141 21.62 -3.93 -2.95
CA ASP A 141 20.90 -4.79 -2.01
C ASP A 141 19.82 -5.67 -2.68
N LEU A 142 19.81 -5.67 -4.02
CA LEU A 142 19.05 -6.56 -4.88
C LEU A 142 19.84 -7.83 -5.24
N GLU A 143 19.20 -9.00 -5.10
CA GLU A 143 19.75 -10.27 -5.57
C GLU A 143 18.88 -10.86 -6.70
N LEU A 144 19.45 -10.93 -7.90
CA LEU A 144 18.83 -11.57 -9.06
C LEU A 144 18.66 -13.08 -8.83
N LEU A 145 17.43 -13.59 -9.03
CA LEU A 145 17.12 -15.02 -8.93
C LEU A 145 16.99 -15.68 -10.32
N SER A 146 16.36 -14.98 -11.26
CA SER A 146 16.24 -15.38 -12.67
C SER A 146 15.76 -14.22 -13.53
N GLY A 147 16.14 -14.18 -14.80
CA GLY A 147 15.49 -13.30 -15.78
C GLY A 147 15.63 -13.83 -17.20
N TRP A 148 14.72 -13.43 -18.08
CA TRP A 148 14.73 -13.75 -19.51
C TRP A 148 13.83 -12.78 -20.29
N GLU A 149 14.09 -12.66 -21.59
CA GLU A 149 13.24 -11.93 -22.54
C GLU A 149 12.77 -12.89 -23.65
N ASN A 150 11.56 -12.67 -24.18
CA ASN A 150 11.06 -13.30 -25.39
C ASN A 150 10.62 -12.25 -26.43
N ALA A 151 9.97 -12.68 -27.51
CA ALA A 151 9.54 -11.79 -28.60
C ALA A 151 8.63 -10.61 -28.18
N THR A 152 8.00 -10.65 -27.00
CA THR A 152 7.01 -9.66 -26.53
C THR A 152 7.15 -9.23 -25.07
N HIS A 153 7.89 -9.95 -24.23
CA HIS A 153 7.96 -9.68 -22.79
C HIS A 153 9.36 -9.90 -22.21
N THR A 154 9.70 -9.07 -21.23
CA THR A 154 10.84 -9.22 -20.31
C THR A 154 10.32 -9.64 -18.94
N VAL A 155 10.89 -10.70 -18.38
CA VAL A 155 10.49 -11.29 -17.10
C VAL A 155 11.70 -11.41 -16.19
N ILE A 156 11.67 -10.77 -15.03
CA ILE A 156 12.79 -10.75 -14.08
C ILE A 156 12.26 -10.98 -12.66
N ARG A 157 12.90 -11.91 -11.95
CA ARG A 157 12.62 -12.28 -10.56
C ARG A 157 13.87 -12.07 -9.71
N PHE A 158 13.69 -11.41 -8.58
CA PHE A 158 14.76 -11.00 -7.67
C PHE A 158 14.25 -11.00 -6.21
N ARG A 159 15.18 -10.83 -5.26
CA ARG A 159 14.85 -10.61 -3.85
C ARG A 159 15.59 -9.40 -3.29
N ARG A 160 14.99 -8.78 -2.28
CA ARG A 160 15.54 -7.67 -1.50
C ARG A 160 15.22 -7.90 -0.01
N ALA A 161 16.05 -7.39 0.90
CA ALA A 161 15.70 -7.37 2.32
C ALA A 161 14.61 -6.32 2.61
N LEU A 162 13.72 -6.57 3.57
CA LEU A 162 12.72 -5.57 4.00
C LEU A 162 13.36 -4.35 4.65
N ASN A 163 14.53 -4.55 5.27
CA ASN A 163 15.40 -3.50 5.77
C ASN A 163 16.83 -3.89 5.36
N THR A 164 17.38 -3.18 4.39
CA THR A 164 18.73 -3.39 3.83
C THR A 164 19.81 -2.78 4.72
N CYS A 165 19.43 -1.80 5.56
CA CYS A 165 20.31 -0.96 6.37
C CYS A 165 21.17 0.05 5.58
N ASP A 166 20.87 0.24 4.30
CA ASP A 166 21.36 1.40 3.57
C ASP A 166 20.47 2.64 3.87
N PRO A 167 21.04 3.83 4.14
CA PRO A 167 20.25 5.07 4.32
C PRO A 167 19.64 5.64 3.04
N GLN A 168 20.04 5.17 1.86
CA GLN A 168 19.49 5.57 0.56
C GLN A 168 18.23 4.76 0.19
N ASP A 169 17.99 3.67 0.91
CA ASP A 169 16.94 2.68 0.68
C ASP A 169 15.63 2.96 1.44
N TYR A 170 14.51 2.67 0.78
CA TYR A 170 13.19 2.63 1.40
C TYR A 170 13.02 1.37 2.27
N LYS A 171 12.93 1.55 3.58
CA LYS A 171 12.62 0.48 4.53
C LYS A 171 11.17 0.01 4.40
N ILE A 172 10.97 -1.18 3.86
CA ILE A 172 9.66 -1.81 3.72
C ILE A 172 9.17 -2.30 5.09
N THR A 173 7.96 -1.89 5.46
CA THR A 173 7.30 -2.25 6.73
C THR A 173 5.89 -2.81 6.48
N ASN A 174 5.02 -2.79 7.49
CA ASN A 174 3.60 -3.11 7.33
C ASN A 174 2.75 -1.92 6.85
N SER A 175 3.34 -0.72 6.79
CA SER A 175 2.76 0.49 6.21
C SER A 175 2.52 0.34 4.70
N THR A 176 1.64 1.17 4.15
CA THR A 176 1.40 1.25 2.71
C THR A 176 2.61 1.83 1.97
N VAL A 177 2.99 1.25 0.84
CA VAL A 177 4.12 1.69 0.00
C VAL A 177 3.61 2.17 -1.35
N ARG A 178 4.10 3.31 -1.85
CA ARG A 178 3.81 3.82 -3.19
C ARG A 178 4.85 3.21 -4.10
N VAL A 179 4.41 2.24 -4.90
CA VAL A 179 5.23 1.64 -5.95
C VAL A 179 5.11 2.54 -7.18
N LEU A 180 6.10 3.40 -7.37
CA LEU A 180 6.33 4.11 -8.63
C LEU A 180 6.71 3.06 -9.69
N TYR A 181 6.33 3.30 -10.95
CA TYR A 181 6.70 2.39 -12.02
C TYR A 181 6.92 3.11 -13.35
N ALA A 182 7.76 2.51 -14.19
CA ALA A 182 7.95 2.94 -15.57
C ALA A 182 8.47 1.79 -16.44
N TYR A 183 8.38 1.95 -17.77
CA TYR A 183 8.93 1.01 -18.74
C TYR A 183 9.26 1.70 -20.06
N SER A 184 10.21 1.13 -20.79
CA SER A 184 10.68 1.59 -22.11
C SER A 184 10.67 0.43 -23.10
N SER A 185 10.43 0.73 -24.38
CA SER A 185 10.54 -0.22 -25.49
C SER A 185 11.98 -0.44 -25.99
N GLN A 186 12.95 0.25 -25.38
CA GLN A 186 14.37 0.20 -25.69
C GLN A 186 15.18 0.05 -24.40
N ASP A 187 16.27 -0.71 -24.46
CA ASP A 187 17.25 -0.83 -23.38
C ASP A 187 17.95 0.51 -23.08
N PRO A 188 18.54 0.68 -21.88
CA PRO A 188 19.35 1.86 -21.56
C PRO A 188 20.55 2.00 -22.49
N SER A 189 20.76 3.19 -23.04
CA SER A 189 21.96 3.49 -23.83
C SER A 189 23.23 3.65 -22.99
N SER A 190 23.09 3.85 -21.68
CA SER A 190 24.18 3.84 -20.68
C SER A 190 23.64 3.52 -19.29
N SER A 191 24.44 2.85 -18.46
CA SER A 191 24.21 2.73 -17.01
C SER A 191 24.33 4.07 -16.29
N ASP A 192 25.18 4.96 -16.76
CA ASP A 192 25.62 6.11 -15.95
C ASP A 192 24.54 7.22 -15.85
N PHE A 193 23.62 7.26 -16.82
CA PHE A 193 22.55 8.26 -16.87
C PHE A 193 21.20 7.67 -17.30
N LEU A 194 20.26 7.65 -16.37
CA LEU A 194 18.84 7.32 -16.60
C LEU A 194 17.97 8.51 -16.21
N PRO A 195 17.42 9.25 -17.20
CA PRO A 195 16.51 10.35 -16.89
C PRO A 195 15.14 9.80 -16.45
N LEU A 196 14.71 10.15 -15.25
CA LEU A 196 13.32 9.96 -14.80
C LEU A 196 12.35 10.86 -15.59
N ALA A 197 12.86 11.90 -16.25
CA ALA A 197 12.09 12.95 -16.91
C ALA A 197 11.89 12.75 -18.43
N TYR A 198 12.13 11.55 -19.00
CA TYR A 198 12.07 11.36 -20.46
C TYR A 198 11.00 10.35 -20.91
N HIS A 199 9.87 10.94 -21.34
CA HIS A 199 8.75 10.41 -22.12
C HIS A 199 7.46 9.97 -21.40
N SER A 200 6.35 10.51 -21.96
CA SER A 200 4.93 10.39 -21.64
C SER A 200 4.47 10.81 -20.23
N ALA A 201 3.16 11.05 -20.13
CA ALA A 201 2.47 11.39 -18.87
C ALA A 201 2.37 10.20 -17.90
N ASP A 202 2.88 9.03 -18.30
CA ASP A 202 2.76 7.76 -17.58
C ASP A 202 3.87 7.58 -16.52
N PHE A 203 5.00 8.30 -16.66
CA PHE A 203 6.19 8.21 -15.79
C PHE A 203 6.04 8.82 -14.38
N ARG A 204 4.82 9.18 -13.97
CA ARG A 204 4.49 9.68 -12.62
C ARG A 204 3.28 8.97 -11.99
N ASP A 205 2.81 7.90 -12.62
CA ASP A 205 1.75 7.09 -12.04
C ASP A 205 2.34 6.12 -11.00
N HIS A 206 1.53 5.78 -10.01
CA HIS A 206 1.99 5.00 -8.86
C HIS A 206 0.89 4.08 -8.36
N LYS A 207 1.29 2.99 -7.71
CA LYS A 207 0.35 2.10 -7.06
C LYS A 207 0.67 1.93 -5.58
N SER A 208 -0.24 2.41 -4.74
CA SER A 208 -0.23 2.14 -3.32
C SER A 208 -0.56 0.67 -3.05
N LEU A 209 0.31 -0.01 -2.29
CA LEU A 209 0.26 -1.45 -2.03
C LEU A 209 0.71 -1.78 -0.61
N LEU A 210 0.08 -2.79 0.00
CA LEU A 210 0.64 -3.51 1.15
C LEU A 210 1.61 -4.59 0.68
N LEU A 211 2.92 -4.41 0.89
CA LEU A 211 3.91 -5.41 0.44
C LEU A 211 4.04 -6.62 1.40
N VAL A 212 3.80 -6.43 2.70
CA VAL A 212 3.95 -7.48 3.74
C VAL A 212 2.61 -7.98 4.28
N GLY A 213 1.66 -7.07 4.52
CA GLY A 213 0.38 -7.35 5.21
C GLY A 213 -0.84 -7.58 4.31
N ARG A 214 -0.67 -7.88 3.01
CA ARG A 214 -1.81 -7.98 2.09
C ARG A 214 -2.63 -9.28 2.28
N PRO A 215 -3.98 -9.22 2.36
CA PRO A 215 -4.85 -10.39 2.48
C PRO A 215 -4.59 -11.45 1.41
N LYS A 216 -4.47 -12.71 1.82
CA LYS A 216 -4.29 -13.83 0.87
C LYS A 216 -5.57 -14.12 0.09
N LYS A 217 -5.49 -14.27 -1.23
CA LYS A 217 -6.64 -14.64 -2.08
C LYS A 217 -7.12 -16.07 -1.77
N ILE A 218 -8.43 -16.32 -1.79
CA ILE A 218 -9.01 -17.65 -1.56
C ILE A 218 -8.45 -18.68 -2.55
N GLN A 219 -8.01 -19.83 -2.03
CA GLN A 219 -7.85 -21.04 -2.85
C GLN A 219 -9.23 -21.59 -3.23
N LYS A 220 -9.52 -21.71 -4.53
CA LYS A 220 -10.83 -22.10 -5.09
C LYS A 220 -11.20 -23.58 -4.88
N THR A 221 -10.93 -24.15 -3.71
CA THR A 221 -11.07 -25.59 -3.40
C THR A 221 -12.34 -25.95 -2.64
N GLN A 222 -13.30 -25.02 -2.49
CA GLN A 222 -14.48 -25.16 -1.63
C GLN A 222 -15.81 -25.01 -2.41
N ASP A 223 -16.92 -25.52 -1.86
CA ASP A 223 -18.29 -25.20 -2.31
C ASP A 223 -18.58 -23.73 -1.98
N LEU A 224 -18.18 -22.84 -2.88
CA LEU A 224 -18.33 -21.39 -2.77
C LEU A 224 -19.61 -20.93 -3.47
N ARG A 225 -20.42 -20.17 -2.73
CA ARG A 225 -21.66 -19.55 -3.18
C ARG A 225 -21.51 -18.03 -3.11
N LEU A 226 -22.22 -17.32 -3.98
CA LEU A 226 -22.13 -15.87 -4.12
C LEU A 226 -23.46 -15.22 -3.74
N TRP A 227 -23.40 -14.11 -3.02
CA TRP A 227 -24.54 -13.25 -2.73
C TRP A 227 -24.15 -11.80 -3.02
N GLU A 228 -24.80 -11.19 -4.02
CA GLU A 228 -24.51 -9.82 -4.44
C GLU A 228 -25.53 -8.84 -3.86
N LEU A 229 -25.07 -7.95 -2.99
CA LEU A 229 -25.83 -6.83 -2.46
C LEU A 229 -25.54 -5.63 -3.37
N ARG A 230 -26.46 -5.32 -4.29
CA ARG A 230 -26.32 -4.24 -5.28
C ARG A 230 -27.34 -3.12 -5.14
N ASN A 231 -26.87 -1.88 -5.26
CA ASN A 231 -27.69 -0.68 -5.44
C ASN A 231 -28.41 -0.70 -6.80
N ASN A 232 -29.56 -0.03 -6.88
CA ASN A 232 -30.30 0.15 -8.12
C ASN A 232 -31.15 1.43 -8.07
N ASN A 233 -31.30 2.09 -9.21
CA ASN A 233 -31.97 3.37 -9.37
C ASN A 233 -31.41 4.48 -8.45
N VAL A 234 -30.09 4.65 -8.43
CA VAL A 234 -29.39 5.63 -7.58
C VAL A 234 -28.84 6.79 -8.40
N SER A 235 -29.17 8.01 -7.96
CA SER A 235 -28.68 9.27 -8.53
C SER A 235 -28.40 10.28 -7.43
N ILE A 236 -27.25 10.95 -7.48
CA ILE A 236 -26.93 12.08 -6.58
C ILE A 236 -27.85 13.26 -6.94
N PRO A 237 -28.61 13.83 -5.99
CA PRO A 237 -29.46 14.99 -6.24
C PRO A 237 -28.69 16.22 -6.73
N ASN A 238 -29.34 17.06 -7.55
CA ASN A 238 -28.75 18.29 -8.05
C ASN A 238 -28.41 19.24 -6.89
N GLY A 239 -27.12 19.55 -6.73
CA GLY A 239 -26.62 20.46 -5.70
C GLY A 239 -25.89 19.76 -4.55
N GLU A 240 -26.06 18.46 -4.36
CA GLU A 240 -25.33 17.68 -3.37
C GLU A 240 -23.90 17.35 -3.87
N GLU A 241 -22.91 17.37 -2.98
CA GLU A 241 -21.50 17.00 -3.28
C GLU A 241 -21.18 15.53 -2.97
N SER A 242 -21.94 14.89 -2.08
CA SER A 242 -21.86 13.46 -1.78
C SER A 242 -23.22 12.91 -1.37
N LEU A 243 -23.44 11.61 -1.53
CA LEU A 243 -24.67 10.91 -1.18
C LEU A 243 -24.37 9.66 -0.36
N PHE A 244 -25.05 9.52 0.79
CA PHE A 244 -25.09 8.26 1.54
C PHE A 244 -26.39 7.52 1.21
N TRP A 245 -26.28 6.41 0.48
CA TRP A 245 -27.40 5.56 0.08
C TRP A 245 -27.46 4.28 0.90
N CYS A 246 -28.63 3.97 1.46
CA CYS A 246 -28.88 2.81 2.29
C CYS A 246 -29.93 1.91 1.65
N LYS A 247 -29.62 0.62 1.54
CA LYS A 247 -30.52 -0.39 1.01
C LYS A 247 -30.49 -1.66 1.87
N ILE A 248 -31.68 -2.12 2.29
CA ILE A 248 -31.86 -3.35 3.05
C ILE A 248 -31.95 -4.55 2.09
N PHE A 249 -31.37 -5.68 2.51
CA PHE A 249 -31.45 -6.97 1.84
C PHE A 249 -31.81 -8.03 2.88
N SER A 250 -32.78 -8.89 2.57
CA SER A 250 -33.02 -10.11 3.35
C SER A 250 -31.89 -11.12 3.11
N LEU A 251 -31.57 -11.91 4.14
CA LEU A 251 -30.63 -13.04 4.07
C LEU A 251 -31.06 -13.99 2.93
N PRO A 252 -30.15 -14.47 2.05
CA PRO A 252 -30.49 -15.43 1.03
C PRO A 252 -31.01 -16.73 1.66
N ARG A 253 -31.83 -17.49 0.94
CA ARG A 253 -32.37 -18.76 1.46
C ARG A 253 -31.24 -19.78 1.68
N LEU A 254 -30.87 -19.99 2.95
CA LEU A 254 -29.88 -20.98 3.37
C LEU A 254 -30.56 -22.26 3.86
N GLU A 255 -30.08 -23.42 3.41
CA GLU A 255 -30.52 -24.74 3.89
C GLU A 255 -29.94 -25.08 5.27
N LYS A 256 -28.75 -24.53 5.57
CA LYS A 256 -28.03 -24.67 6.83
C LYS A 256 -27.14 -23.46 7.06
N ARG A 257 -26.74 -23.26 8.32
CA ARG A 257 -25.74 -22.30 8.75
C ARG A 257 -24.51 -22.35 7.83
N SER A 258 -24.03 -21.19 7.41
CA SER A 258 -22.93 -21.01 6.47
C SER A 258 -21.96 -19.96 6.97
N HIS A 259 -20.73 -19.93 6.44
CA HIS A 259 -19.73 -18.91 6.73
C HIS A 259 -19.44 -18.07 5.49
N VAL A 260 -19.49 -16.74 5.63
CA VAL A 260 -18.84 -15.82 4.69
C VAL A 260 -17.33 -15.97 4.87
N VAL A 261 -16.65 -16.21 3.75
CA VAL A 261 -15.21 -16.48 3.66
C VAL A 261 -14.45 -15.42 2.87
N GLY A 262 -15.16 -14.46 2.27
CA GLY A 262 -14.60 -13.22 1.73
C GLY A 262 -15.66 -12.32 1.13
N TRP A 263 -15.24 -11.15 0.67
CA TRP A 263 -16.07 -10.24 -0.11
C TRP A 263 -15.25 -9.46 -1.15
N GLU A 264 -15.92 -9.05 -2.22
CA GLU A 264 -15.35 -8.28 -3.33
C GLU A 264 -16.25 -7.08 -3.65
N PRO A 265 -15.71 -5.94 -4.09
CA PRO A 265 -16.53 -4.88 -4.67
C PRO A 265 -17.12 -5.32 -6.01
N VAL A 266 -18.28 -4.76 -6.34
CA VAL A 266 -19.00 -5.06 -7.58
C VAL A 266 -19.35 -3.76 -8.30
N PHE A 267 -18.96 -3.69 -9.57
CA PHE A 267 -19.27 -2.59 -10.48
C PHE A 267 -19.87 -3.18 -11.77
N SER A 268 -20.91 -2.56 -12.30
CA SER A 268 -21.53 -2.96 -13.57
C SER A 268 -20.84 -2.34 -14.79
N HIS A 269 -20.19 -1.19 -14.60
CA HIS A 269 -19.53 -0.44 -15.66
C HIS A 269 -18.16 0.08 -15.22
N GLY A 270 -17.20 0.10 -16.16
CA GLY A 270 -15.89 0.69 -15.93
C GLY A 270 -16.02 2.18 -15.55
N GLY A 271 -15.27 2.59 -14.52
CA GLY A 271 -15.26 3.96 -14.01
C GLY A 271 -16.17 4.24 -12.82
N GLN A 272 -17.19 3.40 -12.55
CA GLN A 272 -18.08 3.58 -11.37
C GLN A 272 -17.33 3.62 -10.03
N GLN A 273 -16.22 2.88 -9.94
CA GLN A 273 -15.30 2.86 -8.80
C GLN A 273 -14.79 4.24 -8.37
N HIS A 274 -14.69 5.22 -9.28
CA HIS A 274 -14.23 6.58 -8.97
C HIS A 274 -15.33 7.48 -8.37
N SER A 275 -16.58 7.00 -8.32
CA SER A 275 -17.71 7.68 -7.68
C SER A 275 -18.06 7.10 -6.31
N VAL A 276 -17.40 6.03 -5.87
CA VAL A 276 -17.69 5.35 -4.61
C VAL A 276 -16.51 5.52 -3.65
N HIS A 277 -16.69 6.31 -2.60
CA HIS A 277 -15.65 6.46 -1.58
C HIS A 277 -15.53 5.19 -0.73
N HIS A 278 -16.68 4.69 -0.24
CA HIS A 278 -16.75 3.48 0.56
C HIS A 278 -18.12 2.79 0.52
N MET A 279 -18.13 1.50 0.88
CA MET A 279 -19.31 0.66 1.05
C MET A 279 -19.20 -0.12 2.35
N ARG A 280 -20.29 -0.21 3.11
CA ARG A 280 -20.37 -0.95 4.38
C ARG A 280 -21.61 -1.83 4.39
N ILE A 281 -21.48 -3.06 4.86
CA ILE A 281 -22.61 -3.95 5.17
C ILE A 281 -22.80 -3.97 6.67
N TYR A 282 -24.04 -3.78 7.14
CA TYR A 282 -24.42 -3.87 8.55
C TYR A 282 -25.41 -5.01 8.79
N GLU A 283 -25.36 -5.63 9.97
CA GLU A 283 -26.45 -6.45 10.52
C GLU A 283 -27.59 -5.55 10.97
N CYS A 284 -28.83 -5.91 10.64
CA CYS A 284 -30.04 -5.24 11.13
C CYS A 284 -30.76 -6.11 12.16
N HIS A 285 -31.26 -5.48 13.23
CA HIS A 285 -31.93 -6.14 14.36
C HIS A 285 -33.26 -5.45 14.69
N GLY A 286 -34.26 -6.16 15.19
CA GLY A 286 -35.58 -5.58 15.54
C GLY A 286 -36.71 -5.99 14.60
N ASP A 287 -37.48 -5.03 14.07
CA ASP A 287 -38.72 -5.31 13.31
C ASP A 287 -38.46 -5.89 11.92
N HIS A 288 -38.44 -7.22 11.86
CA HIS A 288 -38.33 -7.99 10.61
C HIS A 288 -39.43 -7.69 9.59
N GLN A 289 -40.65 -7.33 10.00
CA GLN A 289 -41.74 -7.03 9.06
C GLN A 289 -41.50 -5.68 8.38
N ALA A 290 -41.00 -4.68 9.12
CA ALA A 290 -40.56 -3.42 8.55
C ALA A 290 -39.36 -3.60 7.59
N PHE A 291 -38.35 -4.39 7.99
CA PHE A 291 -37.21 -4.69 7.12
C PHE A 291 -37.62 -5.44 5.84
N ASP A 292 -38.54 -6.42 5.91
CA ASP A 292 -39.08 -7.13 4.73
C ASP A 292 -39.93 -6.24 3.80
N ALA A 293 -40.48 -5.13 4.30
CA ALA A 293 -41.12 -4.13 3.47
C ALA A 293 -40.07 -3.27 2.76
N ILE A 294 -39.07 -2.75 3.49
CA ILE A 294 -38.04 -1.86 2.93
C ILE A 294 -37.08 -2.63 1.99
N ALA A 295 -36.80 -3.90 2.24
CA ALA A 295 -35.96 -4.73 1.36
C ALA A 295 -36.51 -4.92 -0.07
N LYS A 296 -37.79 -4.60 -0.29
CA LYS A 296 -38.44 -4.63 -1.63
C LYS A 296 -38.34 -3.28 -2.36
N THR A 297 -37.79 -2.25 -1.72
CA THR A 297 -37.58 -0.92 -2.30
C THR A 297 -36.18 -0.80 -2.94
N PRO A 298 -35.92 0.22 -3.78
CA PRO A 298 -34.58 0.51 -4.30
C PRO A 298 -33.54 0.96 -3.25
N GLY A 299 -33.96 1.15 -1.99
CA GLY A 299 -33.22 1.87 -0.95
C GLY A 299 -33.62 3.35 -0.89
N ALA A 300 -32.96 4.09 -0.01
CA ALA A 300 -33.17 5.51 0.20
C ALA A 300 -31.91 6.18 0.75
N LYS A 301 -31.92 7.51 0.89
CA LYS A 301 -30.88 8.24 1.63
C LYS A 301 -30.82 7.77 3.09
N CYS A 302 -29.62 7.46 3.58
CA CYS A 302 -29.39 6.92 4.93
C CYS A 302 -29.84 7.87 6.05
N TYR A 303 -29.54 9.16 5.91
CA TYR A 303 -29.62 10.14 7.00
C TYR A 303 -30.78 11.13 6.85
N GLU A 304 -31.82 10.80 6.07
CA GLU A 304 -33.08 11.58 6.05
C GLU A 304 -33.93 11.25 7.30
N PRO A 305 -34.56 12.25 7.96
CA PRO A 305 -35.27 12.06 9.23
C PRO A 305 -36.33 10.95 9.22
N ASP A 306 -37.06 10.77 8.12
CA ASP A 306 -38.11 9.75 8.00
C ASP A 306 -37.56 8.31 7.88
N ASN A 307 -36.33 8.15 7.36
CA ASN A 307 -35.69 6.84 7.17
C ASN A 307 -34.84 6.43 8.38
N GLN A 308 -34.25 7.42 9.05
CA GLN A 308 -33.30 7.25 10.16
C GLN A 308 -33.75 6.23 11.23
N PRO A 309 -35.00 6.24 11.74
CA PRO A 309 -35.41 5.35 12.84
C PRO A 309 -35.26 3.85 12.53
N LEU A 310 -35.44 3.43 11.27
CA LEU A 310 -35.25 2.03 10.90
C LEU A 310 -33.78 1.72 10.57
N PHE A 311 -33.06 2.63 9.92
CA PHE A 311 -31.65 2.41 9.56
C PHE A 311 -30.70 2.44 10.78
N PHE A 312 -31.03 3.17 11.85
CA PHE A 312 -30.25 3.13 13.10
C PHE A 312 -30.28 1.75 13.80
N ASN A 313 -31.25 0.90 13.50
CA ASN A 313 -31.28 -0.50 13.96
C ASN A 313 -30.30 -1.42 13.19
N CYS A 314 -29.64 -0.89 12.16
CA CYS A 314 -28.60 -1.55 11.38
C CYS A 314 -27.21 -1.00 11.76
N ASN A 315 -26.78 -1.25 13.00
CA ASN A 315 -25.62 -0.57 13.60
C ASN A 315 -24.31 -1.39 13.59
N SER A 316 -24.34 -2.68 13.26
CA SER A 316 -23.21 -3.60 13.46
C SER A 316 -22.52 -3.94 12.14
N VAL A 317 -21.32 -3.42 11.88
CA VAL A 317 -20.60 -3.63 10.61
C VAL A 317 -20.17 -5.10 10.45
N VAL A 318 -20.40 -5.66 9.26
CA VAL A 318 -20.08 -7.05 8.87
C VAL A 318 -18.92 -7.09 7.88
N ALA A 319 -18.94 -6.18 6.91
CA ALA A 319 -17.95 -6.05 5.86
C ALA A 319 -17.77 -4.57 5.53
N ALA A 320 -16.54 -4.17 5.27
CA ALA A 320 -16.18 -2.83 4.84
C ALA A 320 -15.35 -2.92 3.55
N TRP A 321 -15.57 -1.96 2.65
CA TRP A 321 -14.77 -1.73 1.46
C TRP A 321 -14.61 -0.22 1.25
N THR A 322 -13.44 0.20 0.82
CA THR A 322 -13.13 1.59 0.44
C THR A 322 -12.35 1.57 -0.87
N THR A 323 -12.23 2.74 -1.50
CA THR A 323 -11.36 2.94 -2.65
C THR A 323 -9.95 2.30 -2.49
N GLY A 324 -9.46 1.73 -3.58
CA GLY A 324 -8.19 1.01 -3.67
C GLY A 324 -8.21 -0.46 -3.24
N SER A 325 -9.15 -0.91 -2.41
CA SER A 325 -9.22 -2.32 -1.98
C SER A 325 -9.72 -3.26 -3.10
N GLU A 326 -9.10 -4.44 -3.22
CA GLU A 326 -9.61 -5.55 -4.06
C GLU A 326 -10.72 -6.36 -3.36
N GLY A 327 -11.03 -6.09 -2.09
CA GLY A 327 -11.88 -6.91 -1.22
C GLY A 327 -11.12 -7.49 -0.03
N PHE A 328 -11.69 -8.49 0.62
CA PHE A 328 -11.06 -9.22 1.73
C PHE A 328 -11.40 -10.71 1.69
N TYR A 329 -10.51 -11.54 2.22
CA TYR A 329 -10.69 -12.98 2.33
C TYR A 329 -10.27 -13.45 3.72
N PHE A 330 -11.17 -14.16 4.41
CA PHE A 330 -10.91 -14.66 5.75
C PHE A 330 -9.89 -15.81 5.74
N PRO A 331 -9.05 -15.94 6.79
CA PRO A 331 -8.14 -17.07 6.97
C PRO A 331 -8.91 -18.35 7.38
N LEU A 332 -8.32 -19.54 7.17
CA LEU A 332 -9.03 -20.83 7.29
C LEU A 332 -9.60 -21.12 8.69
N GLU A 333 -9.08 -20.45 9.70
CA GLU A 333 -9.46 -20.50 11.11
C GLU A 333 -10.86 -19.92 11.38
N ALA A 334 -11.32 -18.95 10.58
CA ALA A 334 -12.53 -18.20 10.88
C ALA A 334 -13.36 -17.81 9.64
N GLY A 335 -14.66 -17.62 9.82
CA GLY A 335 -15.58 -17.08 8.83
C GLY A 335 -16.76 -16.37 9.50
N TYR A 336 -17.31 -15.34 8.87
CA TYR A 336 -18.43 -14.60 9.46
C TYR A 336 -19.75 -15.42 9.34
N PRO A 337 -20.52 -15.61 10.43
CA PRO A 337 -21.65 -16.54 10.43
C PRO A 337 -22.92 -15.98 9.77
N LEU A 338 -23.45 -16.75 8.81
CA LEU A 338 -24.83 -16.63 8.32
C LEU A 338 -25.65 -17.76 8.92
N ASP A 339 -26.51 -17.44 9.88
CA ASP A 339 -27.39 -18.37 10.58
C ASP A 339 -28.86 -17.99 10.31
N PRO A 340 -29.63 -18.80 9.54
CA PRO A 340 -31.02 -18.48 9.20
C PRO A 340 -32.02 -18.75 10.35
N VAL A 341 -31.56 -19.21 11.52
CA VAL A 341 -32.39 -19.52 12.69
C VAL A 341 -32.09 -18.57 13.85
N ASN A 342 -30.82 -18.31 14.14
CA ASN A 342 -30.37 -17.53 15.31
C ASN A 342 -29.59 -16.26 14.95
N GLY A 343 -29.35 -16.00 13.66
CA GLY A 343 -28.58 -14.86 13.18
C GLY A 343 -29.44 -13.71 12.66
N PRO A 344 -28.82 -12.57 12.28
CA PRO A 344 -29.52 -11.49 11.61
C PRO A 344 -30.09 -11.95 10.26
N LEU A 345 -31.38 -11.69 10.04
CA LEU A 345 -32.10 -12.03 8.82
C LEU A 345 -32.10 -10.90 7.77
N HIS A 346 -31.62 -9.72 8.15
CA HIS A 346 -31.63 -8.51 7.32
C HIS A 346 -30.28 -7.79 7.43
N PHE A 347 -29.82 -7.26 6.30
CA PHE A 347 -28.53 -6.61 6.18
C PHE A 347 -28.66 -5.31 5.40
N MET A 348 -28.01 -4.23 5.84
CA MET A 348 -28.01 -2.94 5.16
C MET A 348 -26.71 -2.74 4.40
N LEU A 349 -26.78 -2.50 3.09
CA LEU A 349 -25.68 -1.89 2.35
C LEU A 349 -25.81 -0.37 2.48
N GLU A 350 -24.82 0.27 3.09
CA GLU A 350 -24.56 1.69 2.98
C GLU A 350 -23.50 1.92 1.91
N THR A 351 -23.73 2.89 1.01
CA THR A 351 -22.75 3.33 0.01
C THR A 351 -22.58 4.83 0.09
N HIS A 352 -21.35 5.28 0.31
CA HIS A 352 -20.96 6.68 0.24
C HIS A 352 -20.46 6.97 -1.18
N PHE A 353 -21.26 7.72 -1.93
CA PHE A 353 -20.89 8.23 -3.23
C PHE A 353 -20.35 9.66 -3.13
N ASP A 354 -19.18 9.92 -3.71
CA ASP A 354 -18.75 11.29 -4.01
C ASP A 354 -19.32 11.69 -5.38
N LYS A 355 -19.62 12.98 -5.56
CA LYS A 355 -20.04 13.51 -6.86
C LYS A 355 -18.89 13.37 -7.88
N PRO A 356 -19.08 12.60 -8.97
CA PRO A 356 -18.03 12.44 -9.96
C PRO A 356 -17.74 13.75 -10.68
N SER A 357 -16.47 13.98 -11.03
CA SER A 357 -16.03 15.11 -11.85
C SER A 357 -16.68 15.15 -13.24
N THR A 358 -17.29 14.05 -13.69
CA THR A 358 -18.14 14.00 -14.88
C THR A 358 -19.43 13.22 -14.61
N ASN A 359 -20.59 13.80 -14.97
CA ASN A 359 -21.93 13.18 -14.82
C ASN A 359 -22.17 12.02 -15.84
N ARG A 360 -21.16 11.19 -16.15
CA ARG A 360 -21.20 10.21 -17.24
C ARG A 360 -21.59 8.79 -16.83
N TYR A 361 -21.67 8.50 -15.53
CA TYR A 361 -21.84 7.15 -15.01
C TYR A 361 -23.12 7.03 -14.20
N SER A 362 -23.96 6.04 -14.52
CA SER A 362 -24.99 5.59 -13.58
C SER A 362 -24.31 4.98 -12.35
N LEU A 363 -24.90 5.15 -11.17
CA LEU A 363 -24.46 4.54 -9.92
C LEU A 363 -25.07 3.15 -9.70
N ASP A 364 -25.88 2.67 -10.64
CA ASP A 364 -26.61 1.40 -10.55
C ASP A 364 -25.70 0.18 -10.64
N GLY A 365 -26.06 -0.86 -9.88
CA GLY A 365 -25.34 -2.13 -9.86
C GLY A 365 -23.99 -2.09 -9.15
N THR A 366 -23.62 -0.95 -8.56
CA THR A 366 -22.58 -0.83 -7.53
C THR A 366 -22.96 -1.63 -6.29
N GLY A 367 -21.98 -2.22 -5.59
CA GLY A 367 -22.26 -2.97 -4.37
C GLY A 367 -21.15 -3.91 -3.93
N ILE A 368 -21.48 -4.87 -3.07
CA ILE A 368 -20.55 -5.87 -2.53
C ILE A 368 -21.05 -7.28 -2.83
N ARG A 369 -20.15 -8.16 -3.26
CA ARG A 369 -20.36 -9.60 -3.40
C ARG A 369 -19.80 -10.30 -2.17
N MET A 370 -20.68 -10.88 -1.37
CA MET A 370 -20.32 -11.77 -0.27
C MET A 370 -20.09 -13.18 -0.83
N ILE A 371 -18.94 -13.77 -0.50
CA ILE A 371 -18.54 -15.13 -0.88
C ILE A 371 -18.69 -16.00 0.37
N TYR A 372 -19.55 -17.02 0.30
CA TYR A 372 -19.87 -17.86 1.46
C TYR A 372 -19.86 -19.35 1.13
N THR A 373 -19.75 -20.19 2.15
CA THR A 373 -19.74 -21.65 2.01
C THR A 373 -20.51 -22.32 3.15
N PRO A 374 -21.20 -23.45 2.89
CA PRO A 374 -21.85 -24.25 3.93
C PRO A 374 -20.87 -25.20 4.67
N ILE A 375 -19.55 -25.02 4.46
CA ILE A 375 -18.48 -25.70 5.19
C ILE A 375 -17.98 -24.74 6.28
N LEU A 376 -18.41 -24.96 7.52
CA LEU A 376 -18.06 -24.09 8.65
C LEU A 376 -16.57 -24.21 8.99
N ARG A 377 -15.94 -23.06 9.25
CA ARG A 377 -14.58 -22.95 9.80
C ARG A 377 -14.60 -23.07 11.33
N PRO A 378 -13.44 -23.31 11.99
CA PRO A 378 -13.38 -23.53 13.44
C PRO A 378 -13.98 -22.42 14.31
N HIS A 379 -13.95 -21.17 13.84
CA HIS A 379 -14.44 -20.03 14.60
C HIS A 379 -15.40 -19.13 13.80
N ASP A 380 -16.40 -18.61 14.49
CA ASP A 380 -17.20 -17.49 13.99
C ASP A 380 -16.37 -16.20 14.11
N ALA A 381 -16.26 -15.46 13.02
CA ALA A 381 -15.60 -14.16 12.99
C ALA A 381 -16.59 -13.02 13.32
N GLY A 382 -16.10 -11.98 13.98
CA GLY A 382 -16.76 -10.68 14.11
C GLY A 382 -15.89 -9.56 13.53
N LEU A 383 -16.49 -8.38 13.43
CA LEU A 383 -15.81 -7.13 13.08
C LEU A 383 -16.12 -6.13 14.19
N LEU A 384 -15.09 -5.60 14.83
CA LEU A 384 -15.17 -4.59 15.88
C LEU A 384 -14.85 -3.23 15.26
N SER A 385 -15.81 -2.30 15.32
CA SER A 385 -15.56 -0.91 14.92
C SER A 385 -14.94 -0.14 16.09
N LEU A 386 -13.81 0.49 15.83
CA LEU A 386 -12.99 1.25 16.78
C LEU A 386 -12.79 2.66 16.24
N GLY A 387 -12.51 3.64 17.11
CA GLY A 387 -12.20 5.00 16.67
C GLY A 387 -13.02 6.11 17.32
N MET A 388 -13.05 7.27 16.66
CA MET A 388 -13.74 8.47 17.14
C MET A 388 -15.20 8.46 16.70
N ASP A 389 -16.05 8.88 17.62
CA ASP A 389 -17.44 9.20 17.34
C ASP A 389 -17.54 10.33 16.30
N VAL A 390 -18.31 10.10 15.23
CA VAL A 390 -18.36 10.97 14.03
C VAL A 390 -19.25 12.18 14.31
N THR A 391 -18.73 13.13 15.09
CA THR A 391 -19.40 14.35 15.49
C THR A 391 -18.49 15.57 15.37
N TRP A 392 -19.09 16.76 15.44
CA TRP A 392 -18.37 18.03 15.37
C TRP A 392 -17.27 18.19 16.44
N LYS A 393 -17.29 17.39 17.53
CA LYS A 393 -16.32 17.45 18.62
C LYS A 393 -14.95 16.85 18.24
N HIS A 394 -14.86 16.10 17.15
CA HIS A 394 -13.58 15.76 16.53
C HIS A 394 -13.10 16.98 15.75
N LEU A 395 -12.06 17.64 16.24
CA LEU A 395 -11.56 18.91 15.69
C LEU A 395 -10.20 18.71 15.03
N ILE A 396 -10.00 19.30 13.85
CA ILE A 396 -8.75 19.28 13.09
C ILE A 396 -8.43 20.72 12.66
N PRO A 397 -7.54 21.42 13.38
CA PRO A 397 -7.14 22.78 13.08
C PRO A 397 -6.58 22.95 11.65
N PRO A 398 -6.84 24.08 10.98
CA PRO A 398 -6.31 24.41 9.66
C PRO A 398 -4.80 24.73 9.69
N GLY A 399 -4.14 24.61 8.54
CA GLY A 399 -2.76 25.05 8.34
C GLY A 399 -1.68 24.18 9.00
N GLN A 400 -2.03 23.00 9.53
CA GLN A 400 -1.10 22.19 10.32
C GLN A 400 -0.56 21.01 9.51
N LYS A 401 0.77 20.85 9.49
CA LYS A 401 1.44 19.72 8.84
C LYS A 401 1.09 18.36 9.46
N ARG A 402 0.80 18.35 10.77
CA ARG A 402 0.52 17.15 11.56
C ARG A 402 -0.46 17.47 12.68
N VAL A 403 -1.70 16.98 12.59
CA VAL A 403 -2.68 16.96 13.69
C VAL A 403 -2.91 15.51 14.11
N LEU A 404 -2.73 15.18 15.38
CA LEU A 404 -3.04 13.86 15.94
C LEU A 404 -4.43 13.89 16.59
N SER A 405 -5.31 12.98 16.18
CA SER A 405 -6.54 12.67 16.91
C SER A 405 -6.46 11.27 17.49
N GLN A 406 -6.91 11.11 18.74
CA GLN A 406 -6.92 9.84 19.47
C GLN A 406 -8.34 9.46 19.87
N ALA A 407 -8.61 8.16 19.82
CA ALA A 407 -9.84 7.55 20.31
C ALA A 407 -9.54 6.34 21.18
N HIS A 408 -10.45 6.01 22.09
CA HIS A 408 -10.20 5.05 23.16
C HIS A 408 -11.33 4.02 23.27
N CYS A 409 -11.01 2.75 23.01
CA CYS A 409 -11.81 1.63 23.53
C CYS A 409 -11.26 1.30 24.93
N ILE A 410 -12.00 1.69 25.95
CA ILE A 410 -11.53 1.61 27.34
C ILE A 410 -11.59 0.19 27.91
N ALA A 411 -10.76 -0.08 28.92
CA ALA A 411 -10.70 -1.36 29.65
C ALA A 411 -12.08 -1.85 30.12
N ASP A 412 -12.95 -0.95 30.61
CA ASP A 412 -14.32 -1.31 31.03
C ASP A 412 -15.19 -1.90 29.90
N CYS A 413 -15.00 -1.45 28.66
CA CYS A 413 -15.75 -1.93 27.50
C CYS A 413 -15.23 -3.29 27.03
N THR A 414 -13.91 -3.53 27.09
CA THR A 414 -13.35 -4.86 26.78
C THR A 414 -13.63 -5.86 27.89
N GLU A 415 -13.59 -5.45 29.16
CA GLU A 415 -13.94 -6.28 30.32
C GLU A 415 -15.39 -6.81 30.25
N LYS A 416 -16.34 -5.95 29.86
CA LYS A 416 -17.77 -6.32 29.73
C LYS A 416 -18.10 -6.99 28.39
N GLY A 417 -17.40 -6.61 27.32
CA GLY A 417 -17.71 -7.01 25.95
C GLY A 417 -17.01 -8.27 25.45
N LEU A 418 -15.87 -8.66 26.05
CA LEU A 418 -15.06 -9.80 25.62
C LEU A 418 -15.20 -11.01 26.57
N PRO A 419 -15.09 -12.25 26.06
CA PRO A 419 -15.16 -13.44 26.90
C PRO A 419 -13.86 -13.63 27.70
N PRO A 420 -13.87 -14.38 28.82
CA PRO A 420 -12.69 -14.59 29.67
C PRO A 420 -11.37 -14.98 28.98
N PRO A 421 -11.33 -15.86 27.96
CA PRO A 421 -10.07 -16.15 27.26
C PRO A 421 -9.60 -15.00 26.36
N GLY A 422 -10.47 -14.05 25.98
CA GLY A 422 -10.23 -12.96 25.03
C GLY A 422 -10.61 -13.27 23.58
N VAL A 423 -10.24 -12.35 22.67
CA VAL A 423 -10.38 -12.46 21.20
C VAL A 423 -9.04 -12.34 20.48
N ASN A 424 -8.97 -12.89 19.27
CA ASN A 424 -7.84 -12.82 18.35
C ASN A 424 -8.21 -11.86 17.21
N VAL A 425 -7.66 -10.66 17.18
CA VAL A 425 -7.73 -9.79 15.99
C VAL A 425 -6.75 -10.31 14.96
N PHE A 426 -7.17 -10.48 13.70
CA PHE A 426 -6.35 -11.06 12.64
C PHE A 426 -6.18 -10.18 11.40
N ALA A 427 -7.01 -9.15 11.25
CA ALA A 427 -6.80 -8.10 10.27
C ALA A 427 -7.39 -6.77 10.77
N VAL A 428 -6.76 -5.65 10.41
CA VAL A 428 -7.26 -4.30 10.76
C VAL A 428 -7.18 -3.38 9.54
N MET A 429 -8.19 -2.55 9.36
CA MET A 429 -8.27 -1.53 8.31
C MET A 429 -8.49 -0.16 8.95
N GLY A 430 -7.74 0.86 8.54
CA GLY A 430 -8.03 2.26 8.89
C GLY A 430 -8.98 2.92 7.89
N HIS A 431 -9.73 3.91 8.34
CA HIS A 431 -10.58 4.76 7.52
C HIS A 431 -10.56 6.22 8.00
N THR A 432 -10.23 7.11 7.07
CA THR A 432 -10.30 8.57 7.19
C THR A 432 -10.80 9.15 5.86
N HIS A 433 -11.11 10.45 5.87
CA HIS A 433 -11.25 11.23 4.64
C HIS A 433 -9.90 11.85 4.23
N LEU A 434 -9.94 12.91 3.42
CA LEU A 434 -8.86 13.40 2.54
C LEU A 434 -7.58 13.89 3.25
N LEU A 435 -7.65 14.27 4.53
CA LEU A 435 -6.53 14.81 5.29
C LEU A 435 -5.66 13.73 5.95
N GLY A 436 -6.14 12.48 6.07
CA GLY A 436 -5.44 11.41 6.78
C GLY A 436 -4.11 11.01 6.13
N ARG A 437 -3.08 10.75 6.93
CA ARG A 437 -1.70 10.42 6.51
C ARG A 437 -1.05 9.29 7.32
N GLU A 438 -1.49 9.05 8.55
CA GLU A 438 -1.04 7.90 9.35
C GLU A 438 -2.23 7.34 10.14
N VAL A 439 -2.28 6.02 10.31
CA VAL A 439 -3.25 5.34 11.17
C VAL A 439 -2.57 4.28 12.05
N ARG A 440 -2.94 4.21 13.32
CA ARG A 440 -2.38 3.22 14.27
C ARG A 440 -3.46 2.67 15.19
N LEU A 441 -3.27 1.43 15.63
CA LEU A 441 -4.05 0.80 16.70
C LEU A 441 -3.09 0.32 17.79
N ARG A 442 -2.96 1.09 18.85
CA ARG A 442 -2.12 0.77 20.01
C ARG A 442 -2.87 -0.13 20.98
N HIS A 443 -2.15 -1.03 21.65
CA HIS A 443 -2.73 -2.04 22.54
C HIS A 443 -2.08 -1.93 23.91
N ILE A 444 -2.86 -1.56 24.93
CA ILE A 444 -2.40 -1.29 26.28
C ILE A 444 -3.00 -2.36 27.21
N ARG A 445 -2.18 -2.96 28.08
CA ARG A 445 -2.59 -3.91 29.10
C ARG A 445 -2.15 -3.39 30.47
N GLY A 446 -3.11 -2.94 31.28
CA GLY A 446 -2.81 -2.19 32.50
C GLY A 446 -2.10 -0.87 32.17
N ASN A 447 -0.90 -0.69 32.71
CA ASN A 447 -0.03 0.47 32.50
C ASN A 447 1.05 0.28 31.42
N LYS A 448 1.04 -0.86 30.71
CA LYS A 448 2.06 -1.23 29.73
C LYS A 448 1.50 -1.23 28.31
N GLU A 449 2.22 -0.58 27.39
CA GLU A 449 1.96 -0.72 25.96
C GLU A 449 2.56 -2.05 25.44
N LEU A 450 1.74 -2.80 24.72
CA LEU A 450 2.13 -3.97 23.93
C LEU A 450 2.38 -3.53 22.48
N SER A 451 2.98 -4.40 21.67
CA SER A 451 3.22 -4.11 20.25
C SER A 451 1.91 -3.65 19.57
N PRO A 452 1.89 -2.48 18.90
CA PRO A 452 0.69 -2.01 18.22
C PRO A 452 0.15 -3.04 17.22
N ILE A 453 -1.18 -3.16 17.16
CA ILE A 453 -1.89 -4.11 16.31
C ILE A 453 -1.83 -3.65 14.85
N LEU A 454 -1.96 -2.34 14.62
CA LEU A 454 -1.79 -1.70 13.32
C LEU A 454 -0.81 -0.54 13.45
N VAL A 455 0.08 -0.42 12.47
CA VAL A 455 0.88 0.77 12.19
C VAL A 455 0.91 0.94 10.68
N ASP A 456 0.31 2.01 10.18
CA ASP A 456 0.55 2.54 8.84
C ASP A 456 0.95 4.01 8.93
N ASP A 457 2.26 4.24 8.97
CA ASP A 457 2.90 5.56 9.03
C ASP A 457 3.01 6.23 7.64
N ALA A 458 2.44 5.59 6.62
CA ALA A 458 2.33 6.10 5.27
C ALA A 458 0.92 5.77 4.76
N TYR A 459 -0.12 6.06 5.51
CA TYR A 459 -1.49 5.71 5.11
C TYR A 459 -1.94 6.48 3.86
N ASP A 460 -2.70 5.83 2.98
CA ASP A 460 -3.23 6.42 1.75
C ASP A 460 -4.76 6.49 1.79
N VAL A 461 -5.31 7.70 1.67
CA VAL A 461 -6.76 7.92 1.56
C VAL A 461 -7.35 7.30 0.29
N GLY A 462 -6.55 7.15 -0.77
CA GLY A 462 -6.90 6.51 -2.03
C GLY A 462 -6.73 4.99 -2.05
N TYR A 463 -6.09 4.41 -1.04
CA TYR A 463 -5.85 2.97 -0.90
C TYR A 463 -5.94 2.55 0.56
N GLN A 464 -7.15 2.11 0.95
CA GLN A 464 -7.43 1.61 2.30
C GLN A 464 -7.84 0.14 2.16
N GLU A 465 -7.00 -0.79 2.61
CA GLU A 465 -7.20 -2.24 2.55
C GLU A 465 -7.02 -2.84 3.96
N PHE A 466 -7.57 -4.01 4.25
CA PHE A 466 -7.31 -4.69 5.53
C PHE A 466 -5.87 -5.19 5.57
N HIS A 467 -5.10 -4.79 6.59
CA HIS A 467 -3.78 -5.34 6.87
C HIS A 467 -3.97 -6.69 7.58
N GLU A 468 -3.70 -7.82 6.89
CA GLU A 468 -3.64 -9.15 7.48
C GLU A 468 -2.45 -9.23 8.45
N LEU A 469 -2.73 -9.54 9.72
CA LEU A 469 -1.71 -9.62 10.75
C LEU A 469 -0.93 -10.94 10.62
N LYS A 470 0.40 -10.85 10.55
CA LYS A 470 1.30 -12.02 10.51
C LYS A 470 1.03 -13.03 11.64
N SER A 471 0.56 -12.54 12.79
CA SER A 471 0.10 -13.36 13.91
C SER A 471 -1.05 -12.63 14.59
N PRO A 472 -2.18 -13.30 14.89
CA PRO A 472 -3.33 -12.62 15.50
C PRO A 472 -2.99 -11.98 16.86
N ALA A 473 -3.43 -10.75 17.08
CA ALA A 473 -3.26 -10.03 18.33
C ALA A 473 -4.31 -10.47 19.36
N ARG A 474 -3.84 -10.91 20.55
CA ARG A 474 -4.72 -11.41 21.63
C ARG A 474 -5.17 -10.28 22.55
N ILE A 475 -6.40 -9.83 22.38
CA ILE A 475 -7.06 -8.85 23.25
C ILE A 475 -7.82 -9.59 24.34
N LEU A 476 -7.58 -9.23 25.60
CA LEU A 476 -8.22 -9.80 26.78
C LEU A 476 -9.24 -8.80 27.37
N PRO A 477 -10.20 -9.29 28.19
CA PRO A 477 -10.91 -8.44 29.15
C PRO A 477 -9.95 -7.51 29.90
N GLY A 478 -10.31 -6.23 30.02
CA GLY A 478 -9.51 -5.22 30.72
C GLY A 478 -8.37 -4.59 29.93
N ASP A 479 -8.15 -5.00 28.66
CA ASP A 479 -7.22 -4.30 27.75
C ASP A 479 -7.81 -2.98 27.24
N HIS A 480 -6.97 -1.98 27.05
CA HIS A 480 -7.34 -0.69 26.45
C HIS A 480 -6.78 -0.61 25.03
N LEU A 481 -7.60 -0.18 24.05
CA LEU A 481 -7.14 0.07 22.67
C LEU A 481 -7.18 1.57 22.38
N ILE A 482 -6.12 2.10 21.75
CA ILE A 482 -6.06 3.50 21.32
C ILE A 482 -5.96 3.54 19.80
N SER A 483 -7.00 4.06 19.16
CA SER A 483 -7.00 4.40 17.74
C SER A 483 -6.33 5.76 17.57
N GLU A 484 -5.34 5.85 16.70
CA GLU A 484 -4.68 7.11 16.34
C GLU A 484 -4.85 7.38 14.85
N CYS A 485 -5.26 8.60 14.51
CA CYS A 485 -5.27 9.09 13.13
C CYS A 485 -4.50 10.41 13.08
N VAL A 486 -3.61 10.53 12.09
CA VAL A 486 -2.80 11.72 11.88
C VAL A 486 -3.19 12.37 10.57
N TYR A 487 -3.43 13.68 10.62
CA TYR A 487 -3.91 14.48 9.50
C TYR A 487 -2.89 15.54 9.09
N ASN A 488 -2.84 15.83 7.78
CA ASN A 488 -2.23 17.04 7.25
C ASN A 488 -3.34 17.98 6.78
N SER A 489 -3.40 19.17 7.38
CA SER A 489 -4.41 20.20 7.11
C SER A 489 -3.81 21.48 6.52
N GLU A 490 -2.58 21.46 6.01
CA GLU A 490 -1.89 22.62 5.41
C GLU A 490 -2.69 23.25 4.26
N SER A 491 -3.47 22.43 3.55
CA SER A 491 -4.36 22.86 2.46
C SER A 491 -5.70 23.46 2.90
N ARG A 492 -6.03 23.44 4.20
CA ARG A 492 -7.29 23.96 4.76
C ARG A 492 -7.07 25.32 5.39
N SER A 493 -7.90 26.29 5.03
CA SER A 493 -7.94 27.63 5.63
C SER A 493 -8.92 27.75 6.80
N THR A 494 -9.82 26.78 6.97
CA THR A 494 -10.84 26.74 8.03
C THR A 494 -10.76 25.44 8.83
N LEU A 495 -11.23 25.50 10.08
CA LEU A 495 -11.38 24.34 10.95
C LEU A 495 -12.14 23.22 10.26
N THR A 496 -11.53 22.03 10.24
CA THR A 496 -12.20 20.81 9.78
C THR A 496 -12.73 20.06 11.01
N ILE A 497 -13.95 19.55 10.91
CA ILE A 497 -14.64 18.83 11.99
C ILE A 497 -14.92 17.37 11.58
N GLY A 498 -15.22 16.53 12.55
CA GLY A 498 -15.74 15.18 12.33
C GLY A 498 -17.13 15.22 11.68
N GLY A 499 -17.37 14.37 10.68
CA GLY A 499 -18.64 14.34 9.97
C GLY A 499 -18.66 13.45 8.72
N LEU A 500 -19.81 13.38 8.07
CA LEU A 500 -20.08 12.44 6.98
C LEU A 500 -19.46 12.83 5.62
N SER A 501 -19.44 14.12 5.28
CA SER A 501 -18.86 14.59 4.00
C SER A 501 -17.35 14.34 3.93
N THR A 502 -16.82 14.04 2.74
CA THR A 502 -15.37 13.98 2.46
C THR A 502 -14.62 15.31 2.70
N ARG A 503 -15.33 16.44 2.89
CA ARG A 503 -14.75 17.70 3.38
C ARG A 503 -14.57 17.73 4.90
N HIS A 504 -15.40 17.01 5.65
CA HIS A 504 -15.20 16.70 7.07
C HIS A 504 -14.22 15.53 7.20
N GLU A 505 -13.99 15.04 8.42
CA GLU A 505 -13.10 13.91 8.68
C GLU A 505 -13.73 12.78 9.50
N MET A 506 -13.04 11.64 9.48
CA MET A 506 -13.31 10.48 10.33
C MET A 506 -11.99 9.91 10.87
N CYS A 507 -12.03 9.28 12.03
CA CYS A 507 -10.97 8.41 12.53
C CYS A 507 -11.58 7.07 12.94
N LEU A 508 -11.75 6.15 11.99
CA LEU A 508 -12.36 4.84 12.23
C LEU A 508 -11.39 3.71 11.89
N LEU A 509 -11.42 2.63 12.65
CA LEU A 509 -10.67 1.41 12.39
C LEU A 509 -11.60 0.21 12.50
N TYR A 510 -11.52 -0.71 11.54
CA TYR A 510 -12.29 -1.95 11.54
C TYR A 510 -11.35 -3.11 11.85
N ALA A 511 -11.54 -3.77 13.00
CA ALA A 511 -10.74 -4.90 13.44
C ALA A 511 -11.53 -6.21 13.28
N LEU A 512 -11.07 -7.09 12.38
CA LEU A 512 -11.64 -8.42 12.21
C LEU A 512 -11.06 -9.38 13.25
N TYR A 513 -11.92 -10.12 13.95
CA TYR A 513 -11.53 -10.93 15.11
C TYR A 513 -12.29 -12.26 15.25
N TRP A 514 -11.76 -13.19 16.06
CA TRP A 514 -12.49 -14.39 16.50
C TRP A 514 -12.16 -14.78 17.96
N PRO A 515 -13.05 -15.49 18.68
CA PRO A 515 -14.44 -15.77 18.32
C PRO A 515 -15.29 -14.49 18.36
N ARG A 516 -16.34 -14.41 17.53
CA ARG A 516 -17.35 -13.33 17.55
C ARG A 516 -17.91 -13.14 18.96
N THR A 517 -18.06 -11.90 19.41
CA THR A 517 -18.58 -11.55 20.74
C THR A 517 -19.87 -10.73 20.62
N HIS A 518 -20.32 -10.14 21.73
CA HIS A 518 -21.42 -9.18 21.72
C HIS A 518 -20.95 -7.75 21.40
N LEU A 519 -19.68 -7.39 21.64
CA LEU A 519 -19.15 -6.06 21.37
C LEU A 519 -18.98 -5.83 19.87
N SER A 520 -19.70 -4.84 19.34
CA SER A 520 -19.70 -4.48 17.91
C SER A 520 -19.04 -3.13 17.65
N ILE A 521 -19.28 -2.15 18.51
CA ILE A 521 -18.68 -0.81 18.44
C ILE A 521 -18.01 -0.49 19.77
N CYS A 522 -16.82 0.10 19.71
CA CYS A 522 -16.10 0.65 20.86
C CYS A 522 -15.37 1.94 20.45
N TYR A 523 -16.08 3.06 20.56
CA TYR A 523 -15.63 4.40 20.19
C TYR A 523 -15.38 5.28 21.43
N SER A 524 -14.84 6.47 21.20
CA SER A 524 -14.91 7.58 22.15
C SER A 524 -15.27 8.91 21.47
N SER A 525 -16.08 9.73 22.13
CA SER A 525 -16.43 11.09 21.74
C SER A 525 -15.70 12.09 22.63
N GLY A 526 -15.15 13.17 22.06
CA GLY A 526 -14.51 14.23 22.87
C GLY A 526 -15.47 14.80 23.92
N ASP A 527 -15.01 15.03 25.14
CA ASP A 527 -15.82 15.72 26.14
C ASP A 527 -16.01 17.19 25.73
N LEU A 528 -17.22 17.74 25.94
CA LEU A 528 -17.53 19.12 25.57
C LEU A 528 -16.57 20.12 26.25
N SER A 529 -16.21 19.90 27.51
CA SER A 529 -15.24 20.75 28.22
C SER A 529 -13.80 20.56 27.74
N THR A 530 -13.46 19.42 27.13
CA THR A 530 -12.17 19.24 26.44
C THR A 530 -12.16 20.04 25.15
N ALA A 531 -13.18 19.90 24.30
CA ALA A 531 -13.30 20.65 23.05
C ALA A 531 -13.29 22.17 23.30
N LEU A 532 -14.08 22.67 24.26
CA LEU A 532 -14.14 24.09 24.62
C LEU A 532 -12.81 24.61 25.18
N ARG A 533 -12.19 23.93 26.16
CA ARG A 533 -10.87 24.35 26.67
C ARG A 533 -9.78 24.28 25.61
N SER A 534 -9.84 23.34 24.67
CA SER A 534 -8.89 23.28 23.55
C SER A 534 -8.95 24.50 22.63
N MET A 535 -10.04 25.29 22.70
CA MET A 535 -10.23 26.57 22.01
C MET A 535 -10.09 27.79 22.94
N GLY A 536 -9.56 27.63 24.15
CA GLY A 536 -9.38 28.71 25.13
C GLY A 536 -10.67 29.20 25.78
N VAL A 537 -11.69 28.34 25.90
CA VAL A 537 -12.94 28.65 26.63
C VAL A 537 -12.90 28.01 28.02
N ASP A 538 -12.97 28.84 29.06
CA ASP A 538 -12.90 28.42 30.46
C ASP A 538 -14.28 28.16 31.06
N GLN A 539 -15.25 29.05 30.78
CA GLN A 539 -16.61 28.98 31.29
C GLN A 539 -17.62 29.30 30.20
N TYR A 540 -18.76 28.63 30.25
CA TYR A 540 -19.84 28.74 29.29
C TYR A 540 -21.18 28.40 29.95
N ARG A 541 -22.26 28.91 29.37
CA ARG A 541 -23.64 28.55 29.73
C ARG A 541 -24.38 28.01 28.51
N GLY A 542 -25.54 27.38 28.76
CA GLY A 542 -26.35 26.75 27.72
C GLY A 542 -25.89 25.34 27.37
N ALA A 543 -26.53 24.74 26.36
CA ALA A 543 -26.27 23.38 25.91
C ALA A 543 -26.58 23.24 24.41
N GLY A 544 -26.00 22.23 23.75
CA GLY A 544 -26.19 22.02 22.32
C GLY A 544 -25.68 23.20 21.49
N ASN A 545 -26.56 23.78 20.68
CA ASN A 545 -26.24 24.94 19.85
C ASN A 545 -26.33 26.27 20.61
N ASP A 546 -26.99 26.31 21.79
CA ASP A 546 -27.21 27.52 22.58
C ASP A 546 -26.03 27.83 23.54
N ILE A 547 -24.83 27.33 23.23
CA ILE A 547 -23.64 27.52 24.04
C ILE A 547 -23.11 28.95 23.84
N VAL A 548 -23.09 29.72 24.93
CA VAL A 548 -22.55 31.08 25.00
C VAL A 548 -21.38 31.10 25.98
N ILE A 549 -20.26 31.68 25.55
CA ILE A 549 -19.03 31.78 26.35
C ILE A 549 -19.20 32.85 27.43
N GLU A 550 -18.76 32.54 28.65
CA GLU A 550 -18.78 33.46 29.80
C GLU A 550 -17.36 33.89 30.23
N ALA A 551 -16.37 33.02 30.03
CA ALA A 551 -14.96 33.32 30.27
C ALA A 551 -14.04 32.61 29.26
N PRO A 552 -12.89 33.22 28.87
CA PRO A 552 -12.34 34.48 29.36
C PRO A 552 -13.07 35.73 28.81
N VAL A 553 -12.78 36.90 29.37
CA VAL A 553 -13.54 38.15 29.14
C VAL A 553 -13.51 38.59 27.66
N GLU A 554 -12.41 38.30 26.98
CA GLU A 554 -12.17 38.60 25.57
C GLU A 554 -13.09 37.80 24.63
N LEU A 555 -13.64 36.68 25.11
CA LEU A 555 -14.56 35.81 24.39
C LEU A 555 -16.01 35.86 24.94
N ALA A 556 -16.24 36.63 26.01
CA ALA A 556 -17.52 36.65 26.70
C ALA A 556 -18.66 37.15 25.78
N GLY A 557 -19.75 36.38 25.72
CA GLY A 557 -20.91 36.64 24.87
C GLY A 557 -20.81 36.06 23.46
N MET A 558 -19.67 35.52 23.03
CA MET A 558 -19.55 34.81 21.75
C MET A 558 -20.31 33.47 21.78
N THR A 559 -20.88 33.08 20.64
CA THR A 559 -21.43 31.72 20.47
C THR A 559 -20.30 30.71 20.23
N LEU A 560 -20.60 29.43 20.40
CA LEU A 560 -19.69 28.36 19.98
C LEU A 560 -19.36 28.42 18.48
N GLU A 561 -20.34 28.75 17.61
CA GLU A 561 -20.12 28.84 16.17
C GLU A 561 -19.16 29.99 15.80
N ASP A 562 -19.30 31.15 16.47
CA ASP A 562 -18.39 32.27 16.31
C ASP A 562 -16.98 31.91 16.80
N ARG A 563 -16.87 31.17 17.92
CA ARG A 563 -15.56 30.76 18.44
C ARG A 563 -14.84 29.81 17.49
N LEU A 564 -15.53 28.80 16.95
CA LEU A 564 -14.97 27.84 15.98
C LEU A 564 -14.34 28.53 14.75
N LYS A 565 -14.85 29.71 14.37
CA LYS A 565 -14.36 30.52 13.23
C LYS A 565 -13.23 31.50 13.60
N THR A 566 -13.00 31.79 14.87
CA THR A 566 -12.14 32.90 15.35
C THR A 566 -10.91 32.45 16.15
N VAL A 567 -10.70 31.15 16.36
CA VAL A 567 -9.49 30.65 17.04
C VAL A 567 -8.23 30.97 16.20
N ASN A 568 -7.22 31.60 16.80
CA ASN A 568 -5.90 31.71 16.18
C ASN A 568 -5.13 30.40 16.34
N TRP A 569 -5.27 29.51 15.37
CA TRP A 569 -4.65 28.19 15.40
C TRP A 569 -3.12 28.23 15.33
N MET A 570 -2.50 29.27 14.78
CA MET A 570 -1.03 29.41 14.78
C MET A 570 -0.44 29.57 16.18
N GLU A 571 -1.19 30.17 17.10
CA GLU A 571 -0.79 30.36 18.51
C GLU A 571 -1.37 29.28 19.42
N SER A 572 -2.57 28.77 19.10
CA SER A 572 -3.32 27.87 19.99
C SER A 572 -3.08 26.38 19.74
N PHE A 573 -2.39 25.99 18.65
CA PHE A 573 -2.31 24.57 18.23
C PHE A 573 -1.67 23.64 19.26
N GLU A 574 -0.56 24.02 19.88
CA GLU A 574 0.13 23.17 20.86
C GLU A 574 -0.74 22.88 22.10
N ASP A 575 -1.41 23.91 22.62
CA ASP A 575 -2.34 23.76 23.73
C ASP A 575 -3.59 22.98 23.32
N PHE A 576 -4.14 23.22 22.13
CA PHE A 576 -5.21 22.42 21.55
C PHE A 576 -4.82 20.93 21.49
N GLN A 577 -3.64 20.62 20.97
CA GLN A 577 -3.17 19.26 20.74
C GLN A 577 -2.93 18.53 22.05
N ARG A 578 -2.33 19.22 23.04
CA ARG A 578 -2.13 18.75 24.41
C ARG A 578 -3.45 18.50 25.14
N ILE A 579 -4.38 19.46 25.11
CA ILE A 579 -5.68 19.36 25.79
C ILE A 579 -6.54 18.26 25.16
N SER A 580 -6.54 18.13 23.83
CA SER A 580 -7.33 17.10 23.13
C SER A 580 -6.82 15.68 23.38
N ILE A 581 -5.52 15.49 23.56
CA ILE A 581 -4.91 14.19 23.89
C ILE A 581 -5.06 13.83 25.38
N GLN A 582 -4.87 14.80 26.29
CA GLN A 582 -4.83 14.54 27.74
C GLN A 582 -6.20 14.71 28.43
N GLY A 583 -7.13 15.40 27.76
CA GLY A 583 -8.42 15.77 28.31
C GLY A 583 -9.37 14.58 28.46
N PRO A 584 -10.43 14.74 29.27
CA PRO A 584 -11.48 13.75 29.36
C PRO A 584 -12.20 13.51 28.03
N PHE A 585 -12.76 12.32 27.89
CA PHE A 585 -13.63 11.90 26.78
C PHE A 585 -14.81 11.05 27.30
N ASN A 586 -15.80 10.82 26.44
CA ASN A 586 -16.95 9.96 26.73
C ASN A 586 -16.78 8.64 25.95
N PRO A 587 -16.65 7.48 26.64
CA PRO A 587 -16.59 6.17 25.99
C PRO A 587 -17.96 5.77 25.46
N LEU A 588 -18.00 5.13 24.28
CA LEU A 588 -19.22 4.64 23.65
C LEU A 588 -18.99 3.18 23.23
N CYS A 589 -19.53 2.22 23.96
CA CYS A 589 -19.46 0.81 23.57
C CYS A 589 -20.85 0.18 23.47
N TRP A 590 -21.15 -0.37 22.30
CA TRP A 590 -22.46 -0.90 21.92
C TRP A 590 -22.37 -2.36 21.51
N ALA A 591 -23.41 -3.10 21.85
CA ALA A 591 -23.54 -4.50 21.50
C ALA A 591 -24.26 -4.69 20.16
N HIS A 592 -24.05 -5.84 19.52
CA HIS A 592 -24.78 -6.23 18.32
C HIS A 592 -26.30 -6.07 18.50
N GLY A 593 -26.93 -5.25 17.66
CA GLY A 593 -28.39 -5.03 17.68
C GLY A 593 -28.94 -4.25 18.87
N SER A 594 -28.08 -3.69 19.73
CA SER A 594 -28.48 -2.86 20.87
C SER A 594 -27.92 -1.45 20.72
N PRO A 595 -28.75 -0.41 20.60
CA PRO A 595 -28.30 0.97 20.77
C PRO A 595 -28.00 1.29 22.25
N ASN A 596 -28.46 0.45 23.20
CA ASN A 596 -28.15 0.63 24.61
C ASN A 596 -26.70 0.21 24.89
N GLU A 597 -26.01 1.05 25.67
CA GLU A 597 -24.58 0.94 25.96
C GLU A 597 -24.24 -0.21 26.90
N MET A 598 -23.09 -0.84 26.62
CA MET A 598 -22.55 -1.98 27.36
C MET A 598 -21.70 -1.54 28.57
N GLY A 599 -22.11 -0.46 29.24
CA GLY A 599 -21.36 0.14 30.35
C GLY A 599 -21.96 1.45 30.85
N SER A 600 -21.30 2.04 31.86
CA SER A 600 -21.66 3.34 32.40
C SER A 600 -20.92 4.46 31.67
N LEU A 601 -21.69 5.44 31.17
CA LEU A 601 -21.25 6.71 30.53
C LEU A 601 -20.46 7.66 31.44
N TYR A 602 -19.52 7.15 32.24
CA TYR A 602 -18.64 8.03 32.99
C TYR A 602 -17.60 8.63 32.06
N ARG A 603 -17.46 9.96 32.17
CA ARG A 603 -16.32 10.71 31.67
C ARG A 603 -15.03 9.97 32.03
N SER A 604 -14.33 9.50 31.02
CA SER A 604 -13.09 8.72 31.15
C SER A 604 -11.89 9.59 30.77
N TYR A 605 -10.70 9.11 31.11
CA TYR A 605 -9.42 9.74 30.81
C TYR A 605 -8.51 8.77 30.05
N PRO A 606 -7.48 9.26 29.33
CA PRO A 606 -6.47 8.42 28.71
C PRO A 606 -5.76 7.53 29.74
N PRO A 607 -5.35 6.30 29.37
CA PRO A 607 -4.68 5.40 30.30
C PRO A 607 -3.27 5.92 30.60
N ASN A 608 -2.82 5.77 31.86
CA ASN A 608 -1.47 6.15 32.26
C ASN A 608 -0.47 5.05 31.84
N VAL A 609 0.16 5.25 30.67
CA VAL A 609 1.16 4.32 30.12
C VAL A 609 2.54 4.66 30.68
N SER A 610 3.10 3.79 31.52
CA SER A 610 4.43 3.97 32.12
C SER A 610 5.55 3.27 31.34
N GLU A 611 5.21 2.30 30.48
CA GLU A 611 6.12 1.61 29.59
C GLU A 611 5.59 1.68 28.16
N SER A 612 6.20 2.51 27.32
CA SER A 612 5.96 2.50 25.87
C SER A 612 6.78 1.41 25.19
N VAL A 613 6.32 0.93 24.03
CA VAL A 613 7.09 -0.03 23.23
C VAL A 613 8.25 0.69 22.56
N ASP A 614 9.47 0.30 22.94
CA ASP A 614 10.68 0.73 22.26
C ASP A 614 10.68 0.19 20.82
N THR A 615 10.77 1.07 19.83
CA THR A 615 10.85 0.63 18.43
C THR A 615 12.16 -0.13 18.22
N PRO A 616 12.17 -1.32 17.56
CA PRO A 616 13.40 -2.07 17.37
C PRO A 616 14.42 -1.30 16.52
N LYS A 617 15.36 -0.60 17.16
CA LYS A 617 16.61 -0.16 16.53
C LYS A 617 17.35 -1.41 16.07
N ARG A 618 17.51 -1.59 14.76
CA ARG A 618 18.35 -2.68 14.23
C ARG A 618 18.92 -2.38 12.85
N CYS A 619 20.10 -1.77 12.89
CA CYS A 619 21.15 -1.87 11.88
C CYS A 619 22.50 -1.87 12.61
N ASP A 620 22.85 -2.99 13.26
CA ASP A 620 24.15 -3.16 13.90
C ASP A 620 25.22 -3.54 12.86
N LYS A 621 25.77 -2.49 12.23
CA LYS A 621 26.79 -2.49 11.15
C LYS A 621 26.29 -2.96 9.77
N PRO A 622 26.76 -2.33 8.67
CA PRO A 622 26.35 -2.69 7.32
C PRO A 622 26.91 -4.07 6.91
N PRO A 623 26.19 -4.83 6.05
CA PRO A 623 26.70 -6.07 5.48
C PRO A 623 27.91 -5.82 4.57
N ARG A 624 28.79 -6.81 4.43
CA ARG A 624 29.91 -6.74 3.49
C ARG A 624 29.40 -6.90 2.06
N ARG A 625 29.86 -6.04 1.14
CA ARG A 625 29.69 -6.16 -0.32
C ARG A 625 29.79 -7.62 -0.77
N MET A 626 28.70 -8.17 -1.29
CA MET A 626 28.72 -9.43 -2.04
C MET A 626 28.84 -9.08 -3.53
N ILE A 627 29.80 -9.71 -4.19
CA ILE A 627 30.07 -9.47 -5.62
C ILE A 627 29.09 -10.32 -6.42
N ASN A 628 28.31 -9.68 -7.31
CA ASN A 628 27.43 -10.38 -8.23
C ASN A 628 28.23 -11.35 -9.11
N VAL A 629 27.88 -12.64 -9.04
CA VAL A 629 28.41 -13.69 -9.93
C VAL A 629 27.44 -13.84 -11.10
N PRO A 630 27.86 -13.66 -12.36
CA PRO A 630 26.96 -13.82 -13.51
C PRO A 630 26.40 -15.24 -13.59
N LEU A 631 25.09 -15.37 -13.54
CA LEU A 631 24.38 -16.63 -13.80
C LEU A 631 24.14 -16.76 -15.32
N GLN A 632 24.70 -17.79 -15.94
CA GLN A 632 24.45 -18.07 -17.35
C GLN A 632 22.98 -18.50 -17.58
N PRO A 633 22.39 -18.14 -18.74
CA PRO A 633 21.02 -18.52 -19.07
C PRO A 633 20.88 -20.03 -19.23
N VAL A 634 19.90 -20.61 -18.53
CA VAL A 634 19.57 -22.04 -18.63
C VAL A 634 18.72 -22.27 -19.87
N THR A 635 19.30 -22.87 -20.91
CA THR A 635 18.53 -23.38 -22.06
C THR A 635 17.90 -24.74 -21.73
N PRO A 636 16.65 -25.02 -22.16
CA PRO A 636 16.01 -26.30 -21.95
C PRO A 636 16.64 -27.35 -22.87
N THR A 637 17.45 -28.25 -22.32
CA THR A 637 18.09 -29.33 -23.08
C THR A 637 17.22 -30.58 -23.14
N ALA A 638 17.02 -31.09 -24.36
CA ALA A 638 16.28 -32.33 -24.61
C ALA A 638 17.07 -33.57 -24.14
N THR A 639 16.33 -34.57 -23.66
CA THR A 639 16.86 -35.84 -23.16
C THR A 639 17.56 -36.67 -24.24
N THR A 640 18.81 -37.11 -23.99
CA THR A 640 19.41 -38.29 -24.65
C THR A 640 20.24 -39.13 -23.68
N ASN A 641 20.53 -40.38 -24.06
CA ASN A 641 20.79 -41.51 -23.14
C ASN A 641 22.23 -41.68 -22.65
N ARG A 642 22.36 -42.43 -21.54
CA ARG A 642 23.61 -42.95 -20.96
C ARG A 642 24.42 -43.79 -21.95
N TYR A 643 25.74 -43.71 -21.86
CA TYR A 643 26.63 -44.88 -21.97
C TYR A 643 27.81 -44.76 -20.99
N ASN A 644 28.37 -45.90 -20.58
CA ASN A 644 29.35 -46.02 -19.49
C ASN A 644 30.67 -46.64 -19.99
N LYS A 645 31.83 -46.25 -19.42
CA LYS A 645 33.04 -47.10 -19.27
C LYS A 645 34.14 -46.46 -18.40
N ASP A 646 34.99 -47.33 -17.86
CA ASP A 646 35.86 -47.12 -16.70
C ASP A 646 37.36 -46.89 -17.01
N SER A 647 38.16 -46.72 -15.95
CA SER A 647 39.65 -46.76 -15.88
C SER A 647 40.37 -45.42 -16.22
N ALA A 648 41.44 -44.98 -15.56
CA ALA A 648 42.20 -45.53 -14.43
C ALA A 648 42.84 -44.43 -13.54
N LYS A 649 43.30 -44.87 -12.35
CA LYS A 649 44.43 -44.39 -11.52
C LYS A 649 45.69 -44.01 -12.36
N GLU A 650 46.73 -43.30 -11.90
CA GLU A 650 47.30 -43.12 -10.54
C GLU A 650 48.33 -41.94 -10.49
N PHE A 651 48.98 -41.73 -9.33
CA PHE A 651 50.29 -41.03 -9.09
C PHE A 651 50.39 -39.52 -8.69
N PHE A 652 50.73 -39.35 -7.40
CA PHE A 652 51.70 -38.44 -6.75
C PHE A 652 51.34 -37.06 -6.14
N GLU A 653 51.95 -36.84 -4.97
CA GLU A 653 51.87 -35.72 -4.02
C GLU A 653 53.21 -34.94 -3.98
N GLU A 654 53.34 -34.01 -3.01
CA GLU A 654 54.52 -33.18 -2.65
C GLU A 654 54.82 -32.00 -3.63
N GLU A 655 55.25 -30.80 -3.20
CA GLU A 655 55.77 -30.40 -1.88
C GLU A 655 55.56 -28.89 -1.53
N THR A 656 55.41 -28.61 -0.23
CA THR A 656 55.80 -27.39 0.56
C THR A 656 55.35 -25.94 0.27
N ASN A 657 54.87 -25.32 1.36
CA ASN A 657 54.91 -23.89 1.69
C ASN A 657 56.33 -23.26 1.66
N ILE A 658 56.43 -21.93 1.66
CA ILE A 658 57.07 -21.08 2.72
C ILE A 658 57.18 -19.61 2.24
N LEU A 659 56.51 -18.67 2.95
CA LEU A 659 57.04 -17.40 3.49
C LEU A 659 55.93 -16.44 3.95
N GLN A 660 56.17 -15.76 5.08
CA GLN A 660 55.35 -14.72 5.70
C GLN A 660 56.21 -13.46 5.92
N GLN A 661 55.54 -12.30 6.09
CA GLN A 661 56.09 -11.00 6.57
C GLN A 661 57.07 -10.30 5.60
N ASP A 662 57.24 -8.96 5.59
CA ASP A 662 56.95 -7.96 6.62
C ASP A 662 56.77 -6.51 6.04
N LYS A 663 56.20 -5.57 6.83
CA LYS A 663 56.27 -4.08 6.75
C LYS A 663 55.74 -3.31 5.50
N SER A 664 55.49 -1.99 5.52
CA SER A 664 54.88 -0.97 6.43
C SER A 664 55.31 0.43 5.96
N ASP A 665 54.40 1.42 6.05
CA ASP A 665 54.59 2.89 6.12
C ASP A 665 55.29 3.69 4.98
N VAL A 666 54.52 4.61 4.36
CA VAL A 666 54.91 6.01 4.02
C VAL A 666 53.69 6.92 4.19
N VAL A 667 53.91 8.17 4.62
CA VAL A 667 52.93 9.16 5.14
C VAL A 667 52.58 10.28 4.15
N ASP A 668 51.39 10.88 4.36
CA ASP A 668 50.83 12.17 3.91
C ASP A 668 51.70 13.21 3.16
N ASP A 669 51.11 13.89 2.17
CA ASP A 669 51.00 15.37 2.13
C ASP A 669 49.86 15.84 1.19
N PHE A 670 49.59 17.16 1.16
CA PHE A 670 48.64 17.93 0.33
C PHE A 670 47.22 18.22 0.87
N HIS A 671 47.19 18.83 2.06
CA HIS A 671 46.31 19.99 2.30
C HIS A 671 47.13 21.29 2.42
N ARG A 672 47.25 22.04 1.31
CA ARG A 672 47.39 23.51 1.29
C ARG A 672 47.53 24.08 -0.14
N ASN A 673 46.49 24.79 -0.59
CA ASN A 673 46.52 26.09 -1.29
C ASN A 673 45.14 26.34 -1.92
N GLY A 674 44.41 27.33 -1.41
CA GLY A 674 43.24 27.88 -2.12
C GLY A 674 43.62 29.18 -2.82
N ILE A 675 42.72 29.73 -3.65
CA ILE A 675 42.51 31.19 -3.87
C ILE A 675 41.33 31.45 -4.83
N ILE A 676 40.34 32.19 -4.32
CA ILE A 676 39.54 33.27 -4.95
C ILE A 676 39.02 33.08 -6.40
N TYR A 677 37.69 33.13 -6.56
CA TYR A 677 37.02 34.21 -7.32
C TYR A 677 35.64 34.53 -6.74
N ARG A 678 35.27 35.82 -6.74
CA ARG A 678 33.99 36.38 -6.25
C ARG A 678 33.56 37.50 -7.21
N ASN A 679 32.26 37.82 -7.24
CA ASN A 679 31.59 38.87 -8.03
C ASN A 679 31.41 38.51 -9.52
N GLN A 680 30.34 38.88 -10.21
CA GLN A 680 29.11 39.62 -9.82
C GLN A 680 28.04 39.36 -10.91
N PHE A 681 26.75 39.38 -10.57
CA PHE A 681 25.74 40.28 -11.16
C PHE A 681 24.35 40.02 -10.56
N GLU A 682 23.84 41.00 -9.82
CA GLU A 682 22.41 41.11 -9.50
C GLU A 682 21.69 41.83 -10.64
N ARG A 683 20.45 41.43 -10.95
CA ARG A 683 19.25 42.31 -10.97
C ARG A 683 18.02 41.64 -11.61
N TRP A 684 16.88 42.20 -11.21
CA TRP A 684 15.51 42.13 -11.76
C TRP A 684 14.53 41.24 -11.00
N GLY A 685 13.67 41.93 -10.24
CA GLY A 685 12.45 41.39 -9.64
C GLY A 685 11.23 41.44 -10.60
N PRO A 686 10.01 41.23 -10.07
CA PRO A 686 8.95 40.50 -10.78
C PRO A 686 8.02 41.37 -11.63
N ARG A 687 7.22 40.70 -12.49
CA ARG A 687 5.96 41.24 -13.06
C ARG A 687 4.86 40.18 -13.10
N GLN A 688 3.63 40.65 -12.85
CA GLN A 688 2.37 39.91 -12.98
C GLN A 688 1.78 40.03 -14.39
N GLU A 689 0.85 39.10 -14.69
CA GLU A 689 -0.42 39.24 -15.45
C GLU A 689 -0.48 39.86 -16.87
N LEU A 690 -1.10 39.10 -17.78
CA LEU A 690 -2.02 39.43 -18.91
C LEU A 690 -2.04 38.18 -19.83
N SER A 691 -3.10 37.35 -19.90
CA SER A 691 -4.43 37.57 -20.51
C SER A 691 -4.38 37.94 -22.01
N ASP A 692 -4.82 36.97 -22.81
CA ASP A 692 -5.61 37.06 -24.06
C ASP A 692 -5.33 38.19 -25.08
N TYR A 693 -4.78 37.83 -26.24
CA TYR A 693 -5.41 38.02 -27.57
C TYR A 693 -4.47 37.51 -28.68
N TYR A 694 -4.91 36.59 -29.54
CA TYR A 694 -4.96 36.80 -31.01
C TYR A 694 -5.50 35.56 -31.72
N ASP A 695 -6.42 35.80 -32.65
CA ASP A 695 -7.23 34.79 -33.32
C ASP A 695 -7.13 34.94 -34.85
N ASN A 696 -7.32 33.81 -35.55
CA ASN A 696 -7.62 33.67 -36.99
C ASN A 696 -6.72 34.28 -38.09
N ASN A 697 -6.21 33.40 -38.97
CA ASN A 697 -6.50 33.28 -40.42
C ASN A 697 -5.49 32.30 -41.07
N LEU A 698 -5.81 31.43 -42.05
CA LEU A 698 -6.81 31.50 -43.13
C LEU A 698 -7.29 30.08 -43.58
N SER A 699 -8.48 30.02 -44.18
CA SER A 699 -9.06 28.84 -44.86
C SER A 699 -8.57 28.72 -46.32
N SER A 700 -8.57 27.55 -46.98
CA SER A 700 -9.72 26.88 -47.65
C SER A 700 -9.16 25.73 -48.54
N PHE A 701 -9.81 24.57 -48.78
CA PHE A 701 -10.94 24.38 -49.72
C PHE A 701 -11.68 23.03 -49.49
N ARG A 702 -12.99 23.14 -49.22
CA ARG A 702 -14.15 22.47 -49.86
C ARG A 702 -14.23 20.94 -50.17
N THR A 703 -15.24 20.32 -49.51
CA THR A 703 -16.38 19.50 -50.05
C THR A 703 -16.11 18.13 -50.71
N SER A 704 -16.89 17.05 -50.51
CA SER A 704 -18.07 16.73 -49.64
C SER A 704 -18.22 15.17 -49.60
N SER A 705 -19.29 14.45 -49.17
CA SER A 705 -20.70 14.76 -48.83
C SER A 705 -21.39 13.56 -48.11
N ALA A 706 -22.54 13.82 -47.46
CA ALA A 706 -23.63 12.89 -47.09
C ALA A 706 -23.47 11.91 -45.89
N THR A 707 -24.59 11.74 -45.17
CA THR A 707 -24.81 10.95 -43.94
C THR A 707 -25.95 9.90 -44.18
N PRO A 708 -26.70 9.36 -43.19
CA PRO A 708 -26.49 8.00 -42.66
C PRO A 708 -27.74 7.09 -42.65
N MET A 709 -27.62 5.80 -42.25
CA MET A 709 -28.66 4.98 -41.56
C MET A 709 -28.06 3.62 -41.12
N GLN A 710 -28.16 3.19 -39.86
CA GLN A 710 -29.23 2.41 -39.20
C GLN A 710 -29.44 0.94 -39.69
N GLY A 711 -29.17 -0.02 -38.79
CA GLY A 711 -30.19 -0.98 -38.35
C GLY A 711 -30.12 -2.46 -38.79
N PHE A 712 -30.57 -3.32 -37.87
CA PHE A 712 -31.06 -4.71 -38.03
C PHE A 712 -30.09 -5.91 -38.10
N LEU A 713 -30.04 -6.64 -36.98
CA LEU A 713 -30.46 -8.06 -36.83
C LEU A 713 -30.22 -9.04 -38.00
N CYS A 714 -29.39 -10.08 -37.77
CA CYS A 714 -29.85 -11.44 -37.42
C CYS A 714 -28.70 -12.47 -37.39
N CYS A 715 -28.79 -13.45 -36.49
CA CYS A 715 -28.10 -14.75 -36.60
C CYS A 715 -28.88 -15.64 -37.60
N PRO A 716 -28.30 -16.66 -38.26
CA PRO A 716 -28.21 -17.96 -37.57
C PRO A 716 -27.10 -18.96 -38.03
N TYR A 717 -26.81 -19.91 -37.13
CA TYR A 717 -26.60 -21.37 -37.34
C TYR A 717 -25.57 -21.97 -38.34
N VAL A 718 -24.62 -22.72 -37.74
CA VAL A 718 -24.31 -24.18 -37.94
C VAL A 718 -23.79 -24.73 -39.28
N GLY A 719 -22.67 -25.46 -39.19
CA GLY A 719 -22.22 -26.55 -40.09
C GLY A 719 -20.68 -26.64 -40.15
N LEU A 720 -19.98 -27.67 -39.64
CA LEU A 720 -19.77 -29.01 -40.24
C LEU A 720 -19.20 -28.92 -41.67
N THR A 721 -18.06 -29.52 -42.08
CA THR A 721 -17.34 -30.72 -41.59
C THR A 721 -15.93 -30.85 -42.24
N VAL A 722 -15.00 -31.65 -41.64
CA VAL A 722 -13.98 -32.53 -42.30
C VAL A 722 -12.95 -31.91 -43.29
N ILE A 723 -11.65 -31.82 -42.98
CA ILE A 723 -10.57 -32.85 -42.89
C ILE A 723 -9.85 -33.15 -44.23
N LEU A 724 -8.50 -33.02 -44.21
CA LEU A 724 -7.48 -33.46 -45.22
C LEU A 724 -7.58 -32.77 -46.61
N VAL A 725 -6.48 -32.46 -47.31
CA VAL A 725 -5.33 -33.32 -47.69
C VAL A 725 -4.00 -32.56 -47.73
N LEU A 726 -2.92 -33.30 -47.50
CA LEU A 726 -1.50 -32.90 -47.56
C LEU A 726 -0.94 -32.82 -49.00
N MET A 727 0.19 -32.09 -49.12
CA MET A 727 1.22 -32.18 -50.18
C MET A 727 0.92 -31.58 -51.57
N PHE A 728 2.02 -31.29 -52.29
CA PHE A 728 2.17 -30.53 -53.54
C PHE A 728 2.03 -29.00 -53.36
N ILE A 729 3.03 -28.15 -53.67
CA ILE A 729 4.29 -28.30 -54.42
C ILE A 729 5.45 -27.58 -53.70
N ALA A 730 6.64 -28.20 -53.74
CA ALA A 730 7.90 -27.50 -53.50
C ALA A 730 8.48 -26.96 -54.82
N ARG A 731 8.95 -25.71 -54.80
CA ARG A 731 9.98 -25.19 -55.71
C ARG A 731 10.79 -24.12 -54.99
#